data_AF-A0A9P6MZ72-F1
#
_entry.id   AF-A0A9P6MZ72-F1
#
_cell.length_a   1.000
_cell.length_b   1.000
_cell.length_c   1.000
_cell.angle_alpha   90.00
_cell.angle_beta   90.00
_cell.angle_gamma   90.00
#
_symmetry.space_group_name_H-M   'P 1'
#
loop_
_entity.id
_entity.type
_entity.pdbx_description
1 polymer ?
#
loop_
_entity_poly.entity_id
_entity_poly.type
_entity_poly.pdbx_seq_one_letter_code
_entity_poly.pdbx_strand_id
1 'polypeptide(L)'
;MRTCLFLSSAIALVAVASAATTVSSYSYPNDENAVSGFFTLINRETLVDGTRHCTILERGETQAFRTLYPVNRRGEMAQVINRVSHDEGHHHVSSLSNQENNDRDSVKELLELNTNVQKNLADIELAFLGSECDSYITDSAEQEELDDDFSTIGQTSGQLVFKSPAQEDEVRKLVDSGPDKNRVTIVFMGDGYTLDEREKFFDDMKRLVNGKSQLWLLVVLPSKESGIGVNGKWKDTSFKLYRDGTELRGIYVADPRAARQACRAVGKYSCDFPSLIGNDPYYGGLGGEFVISTSSNKSGTIVLRHELGHSLIDVGEEYDGGQVYSGVNAERWSIQNIKWKHWLTDPVPREEKNVLRAQDYAWYDLKKGPYKVKFNSDGNWKRWSLKISHSGVDTDDSFEVYLDGKRLNWTSPGGYDRDFSEWDGDEGFGAGAHEIEFRQGAKYDNEPVDPSRPIRQLCSVTMHEFMGEDQYRFDNSVISAYPTYDIRGRKTWRSNHEYCLMRNMASTQFCSICKEGLWHRLLGKASLLDEINVDCQTDDINSNSISSFDVEAKLVPLGQFRENPSNRVGNEAYTIRWFRNGAHQAEFDDQVKIHVPVSGEGIWEFKTEFQTPEVRKDPRGLLKASKVFVISRNRCT
;
A
#
# COMPACT_ATOMS: atom_id res chain seq x y z
N MET A 1 -39.96 29.32 -49.29
CA MET A 1 -39.36 28.27 -48.45
C MET A 1 -38.24 28.89 -47.64
N ARG A 2 -38.44 28.93 -46.31
CA ARG A 2 -37.47 29.17 -45.21
C ARG A 2 -36.49 30.36 -45.34
N THR A 3 -37.06 31.52 -44.99
CA THR A 3 -36.54 32.62 -44.13
C THR A 3 -35.18 32.38 -43.44
N CYS A 4 -34.15 33.25 -43.59
CA CYS A 4 -33.99 34.65 -43.11
C CYS A 4 -33.79 34.73 -41.57
N LEU A 5 -32.92 35.53 -40.94
CA LEU A 5 -32.10 36.72 -41.27
C LEU A 5 -31.11 36.89 -40.06
N PHE A 6 -29.82 37.24 -40.19
CA PHE A 6 -29.22 38.60 -40.13
C PHE A 6 -29.84 39.56 -39.09
N LEU A 7 -29.17 40.46 -38.36
CA LEU A 7 -27.78 40.82 -38.03
C LEU A 7 -27.88 42.09 -37.14
N SER A 8 -26.83 42.43 -36.38
CA SER A 8 -26.45 43.81 -35.96
C SER A 8 -27.31 44.52 -34.88
N SER A 9 -26.83 45.41 -33.99
CA SER A 9 -25.53 45.82 -33.44
C SER A 9 -25.83 46.85 -32.32
N ALA A 10 -24.97 46.89 -31.30
CA ALA A 10 -24.46 48.08 -30.59
C ALA A 10 -25.26 48.87 -29.50
N ILE A 11 -24.47 49.26 -28.47
CA ILE A 11 -24.45 50.52 -27.66
C ILE A 11 -24.87 50.49 -26.16
N ALA A 12 -23.86 50.85 -25.34
CA ALA A 12 -23.82 51.70 -24.11
C ALA A 12 -23.86 51.13 -22.67
N LEU A 13 -22.83 51.63 -21.94
CA LEU A 13 -22.54 51.68 -20.50
C LEU A 13 -23.71 52.13 -19.59
N VAL A 14 -23.76 51.57 -18.36
CA VAL A 14 -23.74 52.32 -17.08
C VAL A 14 -23.08 51.46 -16.00
N ALA A 15 -22.14 52.03 -15.25
CA ALA A 15 -21.48 51.46 -14.08
C ALA A 15 -22.13 51.96 -12.77
N VAL A 16 -22.25 51.09 -11.74
CA VAL A 16 -22.10 51.44 -10.30
C VAL A 16 -21.66 50.18 -9.53
N ALA A 17 -20.67 50.35 -8.65
CA ALA A 17 -19.90 49.33 -7.94
C ALA A 17 -20.51 48.85 -6.61
N SER A 18 -20.19 47.61 -6.20
CA SER A 18 -19.70 47.29 -4.85
C SER A 18 -19.11 45.87 -4.81
N ALA A 19 -18.10 45.69 -3.95
CA ALA A 19 -17.08 44.65 -3.99
C ALA A 19 -17.58 43.21 -3.70
N ALA A 20 -17.06 42.25 -4.48
CA ALA A 20 -17.04 40.83 -4.11
C ALA A 20 -15.70 40.20 -4.55
N THR A 21 -15.09 39.52 -3.60
CA THR A 21 -13.84 38.76 -3.67
C THR A 21 -13.78 37.80 -4.85
N THR A 22 -12.75 37.93 -5.69
CA THR A 22 -12.45 37.02 -6.81
C THR A 22 -11.98 35.66 -6.30
N VAL A 23 -12.81 34.63 -6.52
CA VAL A 23 -12.38 33.23 -6.55
C VAL A 23 -11.69 33.01 -7.89
N SER A 24 -10.39 32.68 -7.88
CA SER A 24 -9.65 32.30 -9.08
C SER A 24 -10.19 30.96 -9.59
N SER A 25 -10.80 30.97 -10.77
CA SER A 25 -11.13 29.78 -11.55
C SER A 25 -9.92 29.43 -12.41
N TYR A 26 -9.28 28.29 -12.13
CA TYR A 26 -8.21 27.78 -13.00
C TYR A 26 -8.83 27.23 -14.30
N SER A 27 -8.62 27.94 -15.41
CA SER A 27 -8.88 27.46 -16.76
C SER A 27 -7.61 26.77 -17.30
N TYR A 28 -7.75 25.59 -17.89
CA TYR A 28 -6.68 24.84 -18.55
C TYR A 28 -6.37 25.45 -19.93
N PRO A 29 -5.12 25.80 -20.27
CA PRO A 29 -4.74 26.14 -21.64
C PRO A 29 -4.58 24.86 -22.48
N ASN A 30 -5.30 24.77 -23.59
CA ASN A 30 -5.31 23.67 -24.56
C ASN A 30 -4.12 23.69 -25.56
N ASP A 31 -2.88 23.94 -25.11
CA ASP A 31 -1.71 23.92 -26.02
C ASP A 31 -0.59 23.01 -25.47
N GLU A 32 -0.77 21.70 -25.59
CA GLU A 32 0.14 20.66 -25.05
C GLU A 32 1.40 20.39 -25.92
N ASN A 33 1.71 21.20 -26.94
CA ASN A 33 2.81 20.93 -27.88
C ASN A 33 4.08 21.78 -27.70
N ALA A 34 4.17 22.63 -26.66
CA ALA A 34 5.27 23.59 -26.50
C ALA A 34 6.11 23.45 -25.21
N VAL A 35 5.94 22.37 -24.44
CA VAL A 35 6.69 22.16 -23.18
C VAL A 35 7.75 21.07 -23.36
N SER A 36 9.01 21.40 -23.09
CA SER A 36 10.13 20.43 -23.03
C SER A 36 10.27 19.86 -21.62
N GLY A 37 10.56 18.56 -21.53
CA GLY A 37 11.03 17.88 -20.32
C GLY A 37 12.57 17.87 -20.26
N PHE A 38 13.12 17.72 -19.06
CA PHE A 38 14.55 17.66 -18.80
C PHE A 38 14.86 16.43 -17.96
N PHE A 39 15.94 15.72 -18.29
CA PHE A 39 16.44 14.60 -17.51
C PHE A 39 17.90 14.81 -17.10
N THR A 40 18.25 14.29 -15.93
CA THR A 40 19.62 14.22 -15.42
C THR A 40 19.93 12.77 -15.04
N LEU A 41 20.89 12.15 -15.71
CA LEU A 41 21.37 10.81 -15.43
C LEU A 41 22.50 10.86 -14.40
N ILE A 42 22.38 10.03 -13.36
CA ILE A 42 23.25 10.06 -12.18
C ILE A 42 23.70 8.63 -11.87
N ASN A 43 25.00 8.40 -11.83
CA ASN A 43 25.56 7.16 -11.31
C ASN A 43 25.70 7.27 -9.79
N ARG A 44 25.14 6.32 -9.06
CA ARG A 44 25.32 6.19 -7.61
C ARG A 44 26.14 4.95 -7.31
N GLU A 45 27.31 5.15 -6.75
CA GLU A 45 28.21 4.09 -6.28
C GLU A 45 28.12 3.98 -4.75
N THR A 46 27.75 2.80 -4.27
CA THR A 46 27.73 2.49 -2.84
C THR A 46 28.97 1.69 -2.49
N LEU A 47 29.82 2.25 -1.64
CA LEU A 47 31.05 1.62 -1.14
C LEU A 47 30.72 0.55 -0.08
N VAL A 48 31.69 -0.31 0.23
CA VAL A 48 31.54 -1.41 1.22
C VAL A 48 31.12 -0.91 2.62
N ASP A 49 31.53 0.31 2.99
CA ASP A 49 31.16 0.94 4.26
C ASP A 49 29.75 1.56 4.25
N GLY A 50 29.05 1.50 3.11
CA GLY A 50 27.71 2.03 2.91
C GLY A 50 27.65 3.48 2.45
N THR A 51 28.80 4.14 2.27
CA THR A 51 28.87 5.52 1.75
C THR A 51 28.41 5.56 0.30
N ARG A 52 27.50 6.48 -0.03
CA ARG A 52 26.96 6.67 -1.39
C ARG A 52 27.62 7.85 -2.07
N HIS A 53 28.41 7.58 -3.10
CA HIS A 53 29.00 8.59 -3.96
C HIS A 53 28.19 8.74 -5.25
N CYS A 54 27.82 9.96 -5.61
CA CYS A 54 27.05 10.22 -6.83
C CYS A 54 27.80 11.09 -7.83
N THR A 55 27.69 10.72 -9.10
CA THR A 55 28.29 11.46 -10.22
C THR A 55 27.22 11.70 -11.26
N ILE A 56 27.01 12.96 -11.65
CA ILE A 56 26.15 13.29 -12.79
C ILE A 56 26.86 12.82 -14.06
N LEU A 57 26.19 11.99 -14.86
CA LEU A 57 26.73 11.45 -16.11
C LEU A 57 26.33 12.28 -17.32
N GLU A 58 25.06 12.68 -17.40
CA GLU A 58 24.48 13.34 -18.58
C GLU A 58 23.26 14.17 -18.20
N ARG A 59 23.00 15.22 -18.99
CA ARG A 59 21.77 16.01 -18.95
C ARG A 59 21.21 16.12 -20.36
N GLY A 60 19.89 16.06 -20.51
CA GLY A 60 19.27 16.20 -21.83
C GLY A 60 17.84 16.74 -21.79
N GLU A 61 17.40 17.27 -22.94
CA GLU A 61 16.03 17.70 -23.16
C GLU A 61 15.22 16.59 -23.85
N THR A 62 13.96 16.44 -23.49
CA THR A 62 13.02 15.45 -24.03
C THR A 62 11.62 16.05 -24.16
N GLN A 63 10.64 15.26 -24.63
CA GLN A 63 9.23 15.67 -24.58
C GLN A 63 8.74 15.71 -23.14
N ALA A 64 7.81 16.63 -22.82
CA ALA A 64 7.29 16.78 -21.46
C ALA A 64 6.77 15.45 -20.85
N PHE A 65 7.18 15.19 -19.61
CA PHE A 65 6.71 14.06 -18.81
C PHE A 65 5.26 14.30 -18.38
N ARG A 66 4.31 13.64 -19.04
CA ARG A 66 2.86 13.82 -18.81
C ARG A 66 2.40 13.57 -17.37
N THR A 67 3.14 12.78 -16.59
CA THR A 67 2.88 12.52 -15.17
C THR A 67 3.20 13.72 -14.26
N LEU A 68 3.89 14.74 -14.76
CA LEU A 68 4.37 15.91 -14.00
C LEU A 68 3.61 17.22 -14.33
N TYR A 69 2.58 17.19 -15.19
CA TYR A 69 1.84 18.40 -15.60
C TYR A 69 0.45 18.52 -14.93
N PRO A 70 -0.04 19.72 -14.56
CA PRO A 70 0.64 21.03 -14.50
C PRO A 70 1.16 21.27 -13.08
N VAL A 71 2.38 20.79 -12.78
CA VAL A 71 2.84 20.45 -11.42
C VAL A 71 1.93 19.37 -10.83
N ASN A 72 2.51 18.26 -10.36
CA ASN A 72 1.70 17.22 -9.76
C ASN A 72 0.88 17.81 -8.57
N ARG A 73 -0.25 17.21 -8.20
CA ARG A 73 -1.14 17.72 -7.12
C ARG A 73 -0.45 17.89 -5.75
N ARG A 74 0.84 17.54 -5.62
CA ARG A 74 1.69 17.60 -4.42
C ARG A 74 2.69 18.78 -4.44
N GLY A 75 2.76 19.56 -5.53
CA GLY A 75 3.69 20.69 -5.64
C GLY A 75 5.14 20.30 -5.91
N GLU A 76 5.42 19.04 -6.27
CA GLU A 76 6.77 18.55 -6.50
C GLU A 76 7.24 18.92 -7.91
N MET A 77 8.49 19.41 -8.03
CA MET A 77 9.05 19.93 -9.28
C MET A 77 9.80 18.86 -10.11
N ALA A 78 10.04 17.66 -9.58
CA ALA A 78 10.77 16.58 -10.26
C ALA A 78 10.39 15.18 -9.74
N GLN A 79 10.70 14.14 -10.52
CA GLN A 79 10.50 12.73 -10.18
C GLN A 79 11.76 11.92 -10.49
N VAL A 80 12.06 10.90 -9.68
CA VAL A 80 13.25 10.06 -9.83
C VAL A 80 12.85 8.67 -10.30
N ILE A 81 13.55 8.15 -11.30
CA ILE A 81 13.39 6.80 -11.82
C ILE A 81 14.70 6.04 -11.61
N ASN A 82 14.65 4.91 -10.92
CA ASN A 82 15.81 4.03 -10.79
C ASN A 82 15.88 3.10 -12.01
N ARG A 83 16.95 3.19 -12.80
CA ARG A 83 17.25 2.28 -13.90
C ARG A 83 18.20 1.21 -13.38
N VAL A 84 17.63 0.08 -12.94
CA VAL A 84 18.44 -1.13 -12.70
C VAL A 84 19.04 -1.54 -14.05
N SER A 85 20.35 -1.79 -14.11
CA SER A 85 21.01 -2.28 -15.32
C SER A 85 20.41 -3.62 -15.75
N HIS A 86 19.43 -3.55 -16.63
CA HIS A 86 19.09 -4.61 -17.56
C HIS A 86 19.65 -4.22 -18.92
N ASP A 87 20.39 -5.17 -19.47
CA ASP A 87 21.03 -5.15 -20.77
C ASP A 87 19.97 -4.93 -21.87
N GLU A 88 19.75 -3.67 -22.28
CA GLU A 88 18.98 -3.34 -23.49
C GLU A 88 19.92 -2.68 -24.51
N GLY A 89 20.61 -3.55 -25.26
CA GLY A 89 21.28 -3.16 -26.49
C GLY A 89 20.26 -2.87 -27.58
N HIS A 90 19.89 -1.61 -27.77
CA HIS A 90 19.50 -1.03 -29.06
C HIS A 90 19.67 0.49 -29.02
N HIS A 91 20.84 0.99 -29.45
CA HIS A 91 20.98 2.10 -30.41
C HIS A 91 22.48 2.36 -30.65
N HIS A 92 22.86 2.43 -31.93
CA HIS A 92 24.22 2.67 -32.43
C HIS A 92 24.81 4.00 -31.94
N VAL A 93 25.97 3.98 -31.26
CA VAL A 93 27.10 4.90 -31.49
C VAL A 93 28.43 4.16 -31.22
N SER A 94 29.44 4.52 -32.00
CA SER A 94 30.73 3.87 -32.27
C SER A 94 31.76 3.82 -31.14
N SER A 95 32.40 2.65 -31.01
CA SER A 95 33.82 2.36 -30.69
C SER A 95 34.62 3.36 -29.83
N LEU A 96 34.93 2.96 -28.58
CA LEU A 96 36.22 3.19 -27.94
C LEU A 96 36.58 1.96 -27.08
N SER A 97 37.87 1.66 -27.06
CA SER A 97 38.52 0.38 -26.78
C SER A 97 38.57 -0.08 -25.32
N ASN A 98 38.60 -1.41 -25.16
CA ASN A 98 39.04 -2.22 -24.02
C ASN A 98 39.97 -1.55 -22.99
N GLN A 99 39.55 -1.60 -21.73
CA GLN A 99 40.42 -1.95 -20.61
C GLN A 99 39.58 -2.65 -19.52
N GLU A 100 39.77 -3.96 -19.39
CA GLU A 100 39.38 -4.72 -18.20
C GLU A 100 40.17 -4.20 -16.99
N ASN A 101 39.49 -3.91 -15.88
CA ASN A 101 40.09 -3.93 -14.56
C ASN A 101 39.06 -4.37 -13.51
N ASN A 102 39.53 -5.26 -12.63
CA ASN A 102 38.87 -5.76 -11.44
C ASN A 102 38.42 -4.61 -10.53
N ASP A 103 37.14 -4.56 -10.17
CA ASP A 103 36.70 -4.04 -8.87
C ASP A 103 35.38 -4.71 -8.48
N ARG A 104 35.42 -5.49 -7.39
CA ARG A 104 34.29 -6.25 -6.83
C ARG A 104 33.82 -5.67 -5.48
N ASP A 105 34.05 -4.38 -5.26
CA ASP A 105 33.88 -3.74 -3.94
C ASP A 105 32.86 -2.57 -3.91
N SER A 106 32.05 -2.37 -4.96
CA SER A 106 30.98 -1.36 -4.94
C SER A 106 29.73 -1.75 -5.73
N VAL A 107 28.55 -1.31 -5.26
CA VAL A 107 27.27 -1.47 -5.98
C VAL A 107 26.98 -0.18 -6.74
N LYS A 108 26.83 -0.28 -8.07
CA LYS A 108 26.54 0.86 -8.95
C LYS A 108 25.09 0.84 -9.40
N GLU A 109 24.39 1.96 -9.24
CA GLU A 109 23.01 2.17 -9.67
C GLU A 109 22.92 3.39 -10.60
N LEU A 110 22.09 3.31 -11.63
CA LEU A 110 21.83 4.42 -12.52
C LEU A 110 20.47 5.05 -12.18
N LEU A 111 20.49 6.31 -11.78
CA LEU A 111 19.30 7.08 -11.43
C LEU A 111 19.03 8.10 -12.53
N GLU A 112 17.76 8.35 -12.82
CA GLU A 112 17.32 9.39 -13.76
C GLU A 112 16.35 10.33 -13.05
N LEU A 113 16.75 11.59 -12.91
CA LEU A 113 15.92 12.66 -12.37
C LEU A 113 15.21 13.38 -13.52
N ASN A 114 13.89 13.38 -13.51
CA ASN A 114 13.04 13.92 -14.57
C ASN A 114 12.22 15.13 -14.08
N THR A 115 12.22 16.22 -14.85
CA THR A 115 11.43 17.42 -14.56
C THR A 115 10.86 18.07 -15.84
N ASN A 116 9.74 18.78 -15.72
CA ASN A 116 9.21 19.65 -16.78
C ASN A 116 9.50 21.13 -16.53
N VAL A 117 10.36 21.45 -15.56
CA VAL A 117 10.67 22.82 -15.13
C VAL A 117 12.14 23.10 -15.41
N GLN A 118 12.41 23.97 -16.38
CA GLN A 118 13.79 24.38 -16.71
C GLN A 118 14.39 25.33 -15.67
N LYS A 119 13.55 26.16 -15.05
CA LYS A 119 13.97 27.16 -14.07
C LYS A 119 14.38 26.47 -12.76
N ASN A 120 15.57 26.78 -12.26
CA ASN A 120 16.16 26.21 -11.04
C ASN A 120 16.49 24.71 -11.12
N LEU A 121 16.73 24.16 -12.33
CA LEU A 121 17.13 22.76 -12.51
C LEU A 121 18.35 22.38 -11.65
N ALA A 122 19.35 23.27 -11.54
CA ALA A 122 20.52 23.06 -10.71
C ALA A 122 20.18 22.93 -9.21
N ASP A 123 19.25 23.73 -8.69
CA ASP A 123 18.82 23.63 -7.28
C ASP A 123 18.05 22.32 -7.02
N ILE A 124 17.28 21.86 -8.00
CA ILE A 124 16.56 20.58 -7.95
C ILE A 124 17.56 19.42 -7.96
N GLU A 125 18.59 19.47 -8.81
CA GLU A 125 19.68 18.50 -8.85
C GLU A 125 20.44 18.47 -7.52
N LEU A 126 20.79 19.63 -6.97
CA LEU A 126 21.53 19.74 -5.71
C LEU A 126 20.73 19.17 -4.53
N ALA A 127 19.43 19.50 -4.46
CA ALA A 127 18.54 18.96 -3.42
C ALA A 127 18.38 17.44 -3.54
N PHE A 128 18.31 16.91 -4.77
CA PHE A 128 18.25 15.48 -5.02
C PHE A 128 19.56 14.79 -4.58
N LEU A 129 20.71 15.28 -5.02
CA LEU A 129 22.02 14.74 -4.66
C LEU A 129 22.25 14.76 -3.14
N GLY A 130 21.87 15.83 -2.45
CA GLY A 130 21.96 15.91 -0.99
C GLY A 130 21.04 14.94 -0.24
N SER A 131 20.00 14.43 -0.88
CA SER A 131 19.07 13.45 -0.29
C SER A 131 19.46 11.99 -0.57
N GLU A 132 20.04 11.72 -1.73
CA GLU A 132 20.34 10.37 -2.20
C GLU A 132 21.80 9.95 -2.01
N CYS A 133 22.70 10.89 -1.70
CA CYS A 133 24.14 10.72 -1.74
C CYS A 133 24.82 11.35 -0.52
N ASP A 134 25.89 10.72 -0.04
CA ASP A 134 26.68 11.21 1.09
C ASP A 134 27.86 12.09 0.59
N SER A 135 28.25 11.94 -0.68
CA SER A 135 29.15 12.84 -1.41
C SER A 135 28.80 12.86 -2.91
N TYR A 136 29.06 13.97 -3.61
CA TYR A 136 28.73 14.11 -5.03
C TYR A 136 29.68 15.05 -5.78
N ILE A 137 29.85 14.82 -7.09
CA ILE A 137 30.64 15.67 -8.01
C ILE A 137 29.69 16.28 -9.04
N THR A 138 29.69 17.61 -9.15
CA THR A 138 28.98 18.38 -10.18
C THR A 138 29.98 18.93 -11.20
N ASP A 139 29.54 19.18 -12.44
CA ASP A 139 30.33 19.86 -13.49
C ASP A 139 30.54 21.34 -13.17
N SER A 140 31.28 21.64 -12.11
CA SER A 140 31.93 22.92 -11.90
C SER A 140 33.03 22.71 -10.87
N ALA A 141 34.25 22.55 -11.35
CA ALA A 141 35.42 22.82 -10.54
C ALA A 141 35.39 24.30 -10.15
N GLU A 142 34.96 24.58 -8.93
CA GLU A 142 35.46 25.69 -8.11
C GLU A 142 35.23 25.31 -6.64
N GLN A 143 36.34 25.01 -5.95
CA GLN A 143 36.41 25.06 -4.50
C GLN A 143 36.12 26.51 -4.08
N GLU A 144 34.95 26.76 -3.49
CA GLU A 144 34.81 27.87 -2.55
C GLU A 144 34.97 27.31 -1.14
N GLU A 145 36.12 27.65 -0.54
CA GLU A 145 36.35 27.62 0.90
C GLU A 145 35.28 28.46 1.60
N LEU A 146 34.47 27.85 2.45
CA LEU A 146 33.79 28.55 3.54
C LEU A 146 34.74 28.53 4.74
N ASP A 147 35.68 29.48 4.72
CA ASP A 147 36.54 29.79 5.86
C ASP A 147 35.75 30.59 6.92
N ASP A 148 35.70 29.98 8.10
CA ASP A 148 35.88 30.56 9.43
C ASP A 148 35.05 31.79 9.86
N ASP A 149 33.97 31.52 10.62
CA ASP A 149 33.72 32.29 11.85
C ASP A 149 32.88 31.46 12.84
N PHE A 150 33.53 30.59 13.62
CA PHE A 150 33.31 30.47 15.08
C PHE A 150 34.26 29.45 15.72
N SER A 151 35.56 29.74 15.73
CA SER A 151 36.52 29.03 16.58
C SER A 151 36.90 29.88 17.79
N THR A 152 36.04 29.90 18.83
CA THR A 152 36.50 29.98 20.23
C THR A 152 35.35 29.74 21.21
N ILE A 153 35.34 28.57 21.83
CA ILE A 153 35.39 28.37 23.30
C ILE A 153 35.72 26.89 23.51
N GLY A 154 36.77 26.67 24.29
CA GLY A 154 37.54 25.45 24.34
C GLY A 154 36.92 24.25 25.04
N GLN A 155 37.71 23.17 24.97
CA GLN A 155 37.65 22.02 25.84
C GLN A 155 37.42 22.44 27.30
N THR A 156 36.21 22.19 27.79
CA THR A 156 35.99 21.79 29.18
C THR A 156 35.08 20.60 29.17
N SER A 157 35.62 19.46 29.61
CA SER A 157 34.89 18.33 30.14
C SER A 157 33.78 18.84 31.07
N GLY A 158 32.54 18.74 30.62
CA GLY A 158 31.39 19.24 31.36
C GLY A 158 30.12 18.84 30.63
N GLN A 159 29.43 17.84 31.18
CA GLN A 159 28.03 17.54 30.88
C GLN A 159 27.20 18.84 30.83
N LEU A 160 26.85 19.31 29.63
CA LEU A 160 25.69 20.17 29.44
C LEU A 160 24.60 19.31 28.83
N VAL A 161 23.99 18.54 29.74
CA VAL A 161 22.70 17.88 29.55
C VAL A 161 21.68 19.00 29.35
N PHE A 162 21.24 19.22 28.11
CA PHE A 162 19.92 19.81 27.87
C PHE A 162 18.88 18.79 28.33
N LYS A 163 18.57 18.84 29.62
CA LYS A 163 17.49 18.06 30.23
C LYS A 163 16.17 18.76 29.93
N SER A 164 15.69 18.59 28.69
CA SER A 164 14.25 18.33 28.54
C SER A 164 14.01 16.97 29.21
N PRO A 165 12.89 16.72 29.92
CA PRO A 165 12.56 15.36 30.29
C PRO A 165 12.49 14.57 28.97
N ALA A 166 13.50 13.75 28.71
CA ALA A 166 13.54 12.83 27.59
C ALA A 166 12.39 11.86 27.82
N GLN A 167 11.28 12.13 27.15
CA GLN A 167 10.16 11.21 27.10
C GLN A 167 10.53 10.21 26.02
N GLU A 168 11.18 9.13 26.42
CA GLU A 168 11.70 8.12 25.50
C GLU A 168 10.56 7.50 24.70
N ASP A 169 10.74 7.45 23.38
CA ASP A 169 9.87 6.69 22.48
C ASP A 169 9.89 5.22 22.92
N GLU A 170 8.72 4.63 23.09
CA GLU A 170 8.63 3.25 23.53
C GLU A 170 8.36 2.32 22.34
N VAL A 171 9.22 1.31 22.19
CA VAL A 171 9.06 0.28 21.17
C VAL A 171 8.65 -1.04 21.82
N ARG A 172 7.58 -1.68 21.33
CA ARG A 172 7.15 -3.03 21.77
C ARG A 172 6.90 -3.95 20.58
N LYS A 173 7.52 -5.13 20.56
CA LYS A 173 7.12 -6.21 19.65
C LYS A 173 5.83 -6.85 20.16
N LEU A 174 4.78 -6.93 19.33
CA LEU A 174 3.56 -7.69 19.66
C LEU A 174 3.64 -9.13 19.19
N VAL A 175 4.34 -9.37 18.08
CA VAL A 175 4.62 -10.71 17.54
C VAL A 175 6.07 -10.73 17.08
N ASP A 176 6.84 -11.69 17.59
CA ASP A 176 8.16 -12.04 17.10
C ASP A 176 8.08 -13.45 16.49
N SER A 177 8.54 -13.58 15.25
CA SER A 177 8.51 -14.85 14.52
C SER A 177 9.89 -15.25 13.99
N GLY A 178 10.95 -14.58 14.44
CA GLY A 178 12.32 -14.79 13.99
C GLY A 178 13.04 -13.50 13.62
N PRO A 179 14.25 -13.60 13.03
CA PRO A 179 15.12 -12.46 12.81
C PRO A 179 14.54 -11.43 11.84
N ASP A 180 14.57 -10.14 12.19
CA ASP A 180 14.05 -9.03 11.36
C ASP A 180 14.62 -9.06 9.93
N LYS A 181 15.89 -9.46 9.74
CA LYS A 181 16.54 -9.57 8.42
C LYS A 181 15.85 -10.56 7.47
N ASN A 182 15.15 -11.56 8.00
CA ASN A 182 14.43 -12.58 7.21
C ASN A 182 12.92 -12.56 7.49
N ARG A 183 12.38 -11.43 7.94
CA ARG A 183 10.96 -11.25 8.19
C ARG A 183 10.50 -9.94 7.56
N VAL A 184 9.22 -9.90 7.22
CA VAL A 184 8.57 -8.64 6.83
C VAL A 184 8.16 -7.89 8.08
N THR A 185 8.60 -6.64 8.19
CA THR A 185 8.42 -5.81 9.40
C THR A 185 7.39 -4.72 9.21
N ILE A 186 6.31 -4.77 10.00
CA ILE A 186 5.25 -3.76 10.00
C ILE A 186 5.38 -2.95 11.28
N VAL A 187 5.59 -1.64 11.13
CA VAL A 187 5.73 -0.70 12.25
C VAL A 187 4.46 0.11 12.38
N PHE A 188 3.79 0.00 13.53
CA PHE A 188 2.66 0.87 13.86
C PHE A 188 3.11 2.02 14.73
N MET A 189 2.77 3.23 14.31
CA MET A 189 3.09 4.46 15.01
C MET A 189 1.80 5.21 15.29
N GLY A 190 1.53 5.50 16.56
CA GLY A 190 0.32 6.21 16.98
C GLY A 190 0.42 7.70 16.74
N ASP A 191 -0.67 8.34 16.32
CA ASP A 191 -0.80 9.80 16.26
C ASP A 191 -2.03 10.29 17.02
N GLY A 192 -1.89 11.39 17.75
CA GLY A 192 -2.96 11.94 18.58
C GLY A 192 -3.20 11.14 19.86
N TYR A 193 -2.25 10.33 20.30
CA TYR A 193 -2.27 9.69 21.61
C TYR A 193 -1.35 10.46 22.55
N THR A 194 -1.91 11.08 23.58
CA THR A 194 -1.12 11.73 24.63
C THR A 194 -0.40 10.71 25.51
N LEU A 195 0.54 11.16 26.35
CA LEU A 195 1.24 10.27 27.29
C LEU A 195 0.26 9.49 28.19
N ASP A 196 -0.80 10.15 28.64
CA ASP A 196 -1.80 9.54 29.51
C ASP A 196 -2.68 8.51 28.75
N GLU A 197 -2.71 8.60 27.42
CA GLU A 197 -3.39 7.64 26.53
C GLU A 197 -2.45 6.53 26.02
N ARG A 198 -1.25 6.41 26.58
CA ARG A 198 -0.26 5.39 26.19
C ARG A 198 -0.81 3.97 26.23
N GLU A 199 -1.45 3.56 27.34
CA GLU A 199 -2.03 2.21 27.43
C GLU A 199 -3.25 2.05 26.52
N LYS A 200 -4.02 3.13 26.28
CA LYS A 200 -5.10 3.12 25.29
C LYS A 200 -4.56 2.79 23.88
N PHE A 201 -3.43 3.37 23.48
CA PHE A 201 -2.81 3.04 22.20
C PHE A 201 -2.42 1.57 22.11
N PHE A 202 -1.79 1.02 23.15
CA PHE A 202 -1.44 -0.40 23.19
C PHE A 202 -2.68 -1.31 23.07
N ASP A 203 -3.76 -0.96 23.75
CA ASP A 203 -4.99 -1.75 23.71
C ASP A 203 -5.74 -1.63 22.37
N ASP A 204 -5.77 -0.43 21.77
CA ASP A 204 -6.25 -0.22 20.41
C ASP A 204 -5.46 -1.09 19.44
N MET A 205 -4.14 -1.12 19.57
CA MET A 205 -3.29 -1.90 18.68
C MET A 205 -3.46 -3.40 18.84
N LYS A 206 -3.53 -3.91 20.08
CA LYS A 206 -3.86 -5.32 20.34
C LYS A 206 -5.17 -5.70 19.66
N ARG A 207 -6.20 -4.85 19.72
CA ARG A 207 -7.49 -5.08 19.08
C ARG A 207 -7.39 -5.03 17.55
N LEU A 208 -6.73 -4.02 16.99
CA LEU A 208 -6.58 -3.82 15.53
C LEU A 208 -5.81 -4.97 14.86
N VAL A 209 -4.84 -5.56 15.57
CA VAL A 209 -4.02 -6.66 15.05
C VAL A 209 -4.50 -8.04 15.48
N ASN A 210 -5.55 -8.12 16.31
CA ASN A 210 -6.07 -9.40 16.80
C ASN A 210 -6.48 -10.33 15.64
N GLY A 211 -6.20 -11.64 15.80
CA GLY A 211 -6.46 -12.66 14.79
C GLY A 211 -5.46 -12.70 13.64
N LYS A 212 -4.32 -12.01 13.74
CA LYS A 212 -3.26 -12.08 12.75
C LYS A 212 -2.01 -12.75 13.32
N SER A 213 -1.59 -13.82 12.65
CA SER A 213 -0.26 -14.39 12.85
C SER A 213 0.68 -13.73 11.84
N GLN A 214 1.87 -13.34 12.32
CA GLN A 214 3.01 -12.77 11.59
C GLN A 214 3.20 -11.24 11.74
N LEU A 215 4.16 -10.95 12.62
CA LEU A 215 4.96 -9.75 12.93
C LEU A 215 4.29 -8.37 13.08
N TRP A 216 4.48 -7.76 14.25
CA TRP A 216 4.12 -6.36 14.53
C TRP A 216 5.14 -5.72 15.46
N LEU A 217 5.61 -4.53 15.07
CA LEU A 217 6.43 -3.67 15.88
C LEU A 217 5.66 -2.39 16.17
N LEU A 218 5.58 -2.01 17.44
CA LEU A 218 4.78 -0.90 17.89
C LEU A 218 5.70 0.21 18.39
N VAL A 219 5.50 1.43 17.92
CA VAL A 219 6.24 2.62 18.35
C VAL A 219 5.24 3.61 18.94
N VAL A 220 5.46 3.95 20.21
CA VAL A 220 4.69 4.98 20.89
C VAL A 220 5.46 6.30 20.79
N LEU A 221 4.83 7.26 20.12
CA LEU A 221 5.28 8.64 20.04
C LEU A 221 4.22 9.53 20.68
N PRO A 222 4.42 9.99 21.92
CA PRO A 222 3.42 10.76 22.63
C PRO A 222 3.14 12.09 21.91
N SER A 223 1.88 12.32 21.58
CA SER A 223 1.38 13.59 21.04
C SER A 223 1.07 14.58 22.16
N LYS A 224 1.13 15.89 21.87
CA LYS A 224 0.74 16.91 22.85
C LYS A 224 -0.79 17.07 22.93
N GLU A 225 -1.47 16.84 21.81
CA GLU A 225 -2.93 16.88 21.74
C GLU A 225 -3.52 15.49 21.50
N SER A 226 -4.71 15.25 22.07
CA SER A 226 -5.48 14.03 21.81
C SER A 226 -6.32 14.15 20.53
N GLY A 227 -6.35 13.07 19.77
CA GLY A 227 -7.07 12.91 18.51
C GLY A 227 -6.42 13.56 17.31
N ILE A 228 -7.07 13.46 16.15
CA ILE A 228 -6.56 14.00 14.88
C ILE A 228 -7.22 15.35 14.54
N GLY A 229 -6.69 16.01 13.51
CA GLY A 229 -7.25 17.23 12.93
C GLY A 229 -8.43 17.02 11.97
N VAL A 230 -9.19 18.09 11.70
CA VAL A 230 -10.34 18.08 10.78
C VAL A 230 -10.41 19.39 9.99
N ASN A 231 -11.12 19.41 8.87
CA ASN A 231 -11.27 20.57 7.98
C ASN A 231 -9.93 21.14 7.49
N GLY A 232 -8.99 20.26 7.14
CA GLY A 232 -7.68 20.61 6.62
C GLY A 232 -6.73 21.18 7.68
N LYS A 233 -7.11 21.15 8.96
CA LYS A 233 -6.32 21.66 10.08
C LYS A 233 -5.88 20.51 10.96
N TRP A 234 -4.58 20.29 11.04
CA TRP A 234 -3.98 19.33 11.98
C TRP A 234 -3.86 19.91 13.39
N LYS A 235 -3.79 19.02 14.37
CA LYS A 235 -3.44 19.32 15.76
C LYS A 235 -1.92 19.23 15.97
N ASP A 236 -1.41 19.67 17.13
CA ASP A 236 -0.02 19.47 17.58
C ASP A 236 0.20 18.02 18.03
N THR A 237 0.17 17.12 17.05
CA THR A 237 0.42 15.67 17.20
C THR A 237 1.71 15.26 16.52
N SER A 238 2.21 14.07 16.85
CA SER A 238 3.51 13.54 16.43
C SER A 238 3.72 13.59 14.91
N PHE A 239 2.67 13.29 14.13
CA PHE A 239 2.68 13.23 12.66
C PHE A 239 1.64 14.15 12.02
N LYS A 240 0.87 14.88 12.83
CA LYS A 240 -0.11 15.87 12.38
C LYS A 240 -1.15 15.25 11.43
N LEU A 241 -1.72 14.10 11.81
CA LEU A 241 -2.79 13.47 11.04
C LEU A 241 -4.04 14.33 11.03
N TYR A 242 -4.73 14.38 9.88
CA TYR A 242 -5.94 15.18 9.74
C TYR A 242 -6.88 14.69 8.62
N ARG A 243 -8.14 15.14 8.68
CA ARG A 243 -9.14 15.04 7.61
C ARG A 243 -9.27 16.36 6.85
N ASP A 244 -9.40 16.32 5.53
CA ASP A 244 -9.65 17.52 4.72
C ASP A 244 -10.98 18.21 5.05
N GLY A 245 -12.00 17.43 5.42
CA GLY A 245 -13.34 17.90 5.75
C GLY A 245 -14.01 17.03 6.81
N THR A 246 -15.33 16.89 6.73
CA THR A 246 -16.13 16.04 7.61
C THR A 246 -16.27 14.61 7.11
N GLU A 247 -15.74 14.31 5.92
CA GLU A 247 -15.84 13.01 5.28
C GLU A 247 -15.10 11.93 6.08
N LEU A 248 -15.83 10.86 6.40
CA LEU A 248 -15.23 9.63 6.91
C LEU A 248 -14.57 8.84 5.76
N ARG A 249 -13.44 9.36 5.27
CA ARG A 249 -12.71 8.83 4.12
C ARG A 249 -11.19 8.80 4.32
N GLY A 250 -10.49 9.83 3.84
CA GLY A 250 -9.03 9.91 3.83
C GLY A 250 -8.50 10.55 5.10
N ILE A 251 -7.44 9.95 5.64
CA ILE A 251 -6.59 10.58 6.66
C ILE A 251 -5.27 10.93 6.01
N TYR A 252 -4.82 12.17 6.18
CA TYR A 252 -3.61 12.70 5.58
C TYR A 252 -2.56 13.03 6.63
N VAL A 253 -1.30 13.01 6.22
CA VAL A 253 -0.14 13.27 7.07
C VAL A 253 0.44 14.63 6.71
N ALA A 254 0.45 15.57 7.66
CA ALA A 254 1.10 16.87 7.42
C ALA A 254 2.61 16.86 7.76
N ASP A 255 3.10 15.87 8.52
CA ASP A 255 4.53 15.72 8.82
C ASP A 255 5.10 14.33 8.42
N PRO A 256 5.21 14.03 7.11
CA PRO A 256 5.73 12.74 6.67
C PRO A 256 7.23 12.56 7.01
N ARG A 257 7.98 13.65 7.25
CA ARG A 257 9.38 13.57 7.66
C ARG A 257 9.51 12.98 9.06
N ALA A 258 8.68 13.44 10.00
CA ALA A 258 8.64 12.88 11.35
C ALA A 258 8.29 11.38 11.33
N ALA A 259 7.30 10.98 10.53
CA ALA A 259 6.91 9.57 10.38
C ALA A 259 8.04 8.69 9.82
N ARG A 260 8.79 9.16 8.80
CA ARG A 260 9.96 8.45 8.27
C ARG A 260 11.07 8.31 9.31
N GLN A 261 11.36 9.38 10.04
CA GLN A 261 12.40 9.38 11.06
C GLN A 261 12.08 8.41 12.20
N ALA A 262 10.84 8.46 12.70
CA ALA A 262 10.33 7.52 13.70
C ALA A 262 10.49 6.06 13.25
N CYS A 263 10.03 5.74 12.04
CA CYS A 263 10.16 4.42 11.44
C CYS A 263 11.63 3.96 11.32
N ARG A 264 12.54 4.83 10.87
CA ARG A 264 13.98 4.51 10.75
C ARG A 264 14.66 4.31 12.09
N ALA A 265 14.24 5.05 13.13
CA ALA A 265 14.81 4.96 14.46
C ALA A 265 14.59 3.59 15.13
N VAL A 266 13.60 2.83 14.66
CA VAL A 266 13.29 1.49 15.18
C VAL A 266 14.40 0.47 14.91
N GLY A 267 15.05 0.56 13.74
CA GLY A 267 16.11 -0.36 13.36
C GLY A 267 16.28 -0.50 11.85
N LYS A 268 17.51 -0.82 11.42
CA LYS A 268 17.91 -0.91 10.00
C LYS A 268 17.04 -1.85 9.14
N TYR A 269 16.48 -2.90 9.74
CA TYR A 269 15.66 -3.91 9.05
C TYR A 269 14.23 -3.98 9.60
N SER A 270 13.83 -3.00 10.41
CA SER A 270 12.69 -3.14 11.30
C SER A 270 11.47 -2.32 10.86
N CYS A 271 11.51 -1.70 9.67
CA CYS A 271 10.41 -0.89 9.15
C CYS A 271 10.21 -1.02 7.62
N ASP A 272 9.77 -2.20 7.15
CA ASP A 272 9.35 -2.40 5.76
C ASP A 272 8.06 -1.62 5.42
N PHE A 273 7.11 -1.61 6.35
CA PHE A 273 5.77 -1.05 6.15
C PHE A 273 5.40 -0.08 7.29
N PRO A 274 5.73 1.22 7.13
CA PRO A 274 5.37 2.21 8.12
C PRO A 274 3.86 2.44 8.12
N SER A 275 3.24 2.25 9.28
CA SER A 275 1.80 2.30 9.47
C SER A 275 1.45 3.34 10.52
N LEU A 276 0.53 4.26 10.20
CA LEU A 276 0.12 5.35 11.07
C LEU A 276 -1.30 5.12 11.58
N ILE A 277 -1.49 5.22 12.89
CA ILE A 277 -2.77 4.94 13.55
C ILE A 277 -3.24 6.19 14.26
N GLY A 278 -4.27 6.84 13.71
CA GLY A 278 -4.86 8.03 14.31
C GLY A 278 -5.80 7.68 15.48
N ASN A 279 -5.67 8.41 16.60
CA ASN A 279 -6.59 8.36 17.73
C ASN A 279 -7.96 8.98 17.38
N ASP A 280 -8.68 8.36 16.45
CA ASP A 280 -10.00 8.77 15.97
C ASP A 280 -10.93 7.56 16.05
N PRO A 281 -12.12 7.65 16.67
CA PRO A 281 -13.04 6.51 16.79
C PRO A 281 -13.81 6.21 15.49
N TYR A 282 -13.58 6.95 14.40
CA TYR A 282 -14.34 6.84 13.15
C TYR A 282 -13.51 6.38 11.95
N TYR A 283 -14.20 5.94 10.90
CA TYR A 283 -13.68 5.38 9.66
C TYR A 283 -12.76 6.38 8.99
N GLY A 284 -11.56 5.92 8.69
CA GLY A 284 -10.61 6.69 7.92
C GLY A 284 -9.36 5.88 7.64
N GLY A 285 -8.81 6.07 6.47
CA GLY A 285 -7.57 5.44 6.09
C GLY A 285 -7.08 5.95 4.75
N LEU A 286 -5.83 5.61 4.45
CA LEU A 286 -5.23 5.89 3.17
C LEU A 286 -4.06 4.94 2.96
N GLY A 287 -4.00 4.33 1.78
CA GLY A 287 -2.84 3.59 1.31
C GLY A 287 -1.86 4.48 0.53
N GLY A 288 -0.60 4.08 0.50
CA GLY A 288 0.45 4.81 -0.19
C GLY A 288 1.81 4.51 0.42
N GLU A 289 2.61 5.55 0.65
CA GLU A 289 3.87 5.41 1.39
C GLU A 289 3.63 4.90 2.82
N PHE A 290 2.62 5.44 3.50
CA PHE A 290 2.18 5.00 4.81
C PHE A 290 0.88 4.22 4.69
N VAL A 291 0.76 3.18 5.50
CA VAL A 291 -0.52 2.51 5.74
C VAL A 291 -1.24 3.27 6.83
N ILE A 292 -2.31 3.97 6.51
CA ILE A 292 -3.00 4.82 7.49
C ILE A 292 -4.35 4.20 7.85
N SER A 293 -4.64 4.13 9.14
CA SER A 293 -5.95 3.74 9.68
C SER A 293 -6.26 4.52 10.96
N THR A 294 -7.46 4.34 11.50
CA THR A 294 -7.87 4.92 12.78
C THR A 294 -8.06 3.87 13.87
N SER A 295 -8.20 4.36 15.09
CA SER A 295 -8.57 3.59 16.27
C SER A 295 -10.03 3.13 16.32
N SER A 296 -10.83 3.30 15.25
CA SER A 296 -12.24 2.91 15.27
C SER A 296 -12.44 1.46 15.72
N ASN A 297 -13.37 1.26 16.66
CA ASN A 297 -13.80 -0.07 17.11
C ASN A 297 -14.57 -0.83 16.02
N LYS A 298 -15.22 -0.10 15.12
CA LYS A 298 -16.11 -0.66 14.10
C LYS A 298 -15.40 -0.91 12.78
N SER A 299 -14.59 0.05 12.33
CA SER A 299 -13.97 0.01 11.00
C SER A 299 -12.45 -0.06 11.00
N GLY A 300 -11.77 0.30 12.09
CA GLY A 300 -10.31 0.45 12.12
C GLY A 300 -9.57 -0.83 11.71
N THR A 301 -10.00 -2.00 12.22
CA THR A 301 -9.36 -3.29 11.89
C THR A 301 -9.45 -3.61 10.40
N ILE A 302 -10.59 -3.32 9.78
CA ILE A 302 -10.85 -3.73 8.40
C ILE A 302 -10.24 -2.76 7.40
N VAL A 303 -10.26 -1.46 7.70
CA VAL A 303 -9.52 -0.43 6.96
C VAL A 303 -8.03 -0.75 7.01
N LEU A 304 -7.46 -0.99 8.19
CA LEU A 304 -6.04 -1.33 8.33
C LEU A 304 -5.65 -2.54 7.48
N ARG A 305 -6.48 -3.58 7.44
CA ARG A 305 -6.22 -4.77 6.62
C ARG A 305 -6.30 -4.47 5.12
N HIS A 306 -7.24 -3.63 4.70
CA HIS A 306 -7.39 -3.22 3.31
C HIS A 306 -6.15 -2.42 2.85
N GLU A 307 -5.74 -1.41 3.62
CA GLU A 307 -4.58 -0.57 3.28
C GLU A 307 -3.26 -1.34 3.36
N LEU A 308 -3.13 -2.27 4.32
CA LEU A 308 -2.01 -3.24 4.32
C LEU A 308 -2.02 -4.12 3.08
N GLY A 309 -3.19 -4.47 2.55
CA GLY A 309 -3.33 -5.23 1.30
C GLY A 309 -2.63 -4.54 0.13
N HIS A 310 -2.88 -3.25 -0.07
CA HIS A 310 -2.22 -2.43 -1.09
C HIS A 310 -0.70 -2.32 -0.90
N SER A 311 -0.22 -2.37 0.34
CA SER A 311 1.21 -2.23 0.63
C SER A 311 1.97 -3.57 0.52
N LEU A 312 1.37 -4.64 1.05
CA LEU A 312 1.97 -5.98 1.07
C LEU A 312 1.83 -6.68 -0.27
N ILE A 313 0.76 -6.43 -1.01
CA ILE A 313 0.40 -7.12 -2.23
C ILE A 313 0.46 -6.14 -3.40
N ASP A 314 0.97 -6.57 -4.54
CA ASP A 314 0.81 -5.80 -5.78
C ASP A 314 -0.63 -5.99 -6.30
N VAL A 315 -1.55 -5.24 -5.72
CA VAL A 315 -3.00 -5.25 -5.99
C VAL A 315 -3.51 -3.84 -6.29
N GLY A 316 -4.63 -3.78 -7.00
CA GLY A 316 -5.46 -2.59 -7.10
C GLY A 316 -6.79 -2.78 -6.36
N GLU A 317 -7.66 -1.81 -6.57
CA GLU A 317 -9.04 -1.81 -6.08
C GLU A 317 -9.88 -2.86 -6.82
N GLU A 318 -10.82 -3.48 -6.10
CA GLU A 318 -11.85 -4.33 -6.71
C GLU A 318 -13.25 -3.71 -6.58
N TYR A 319 -13.46 -2.79 -5.63
CA TYR A 319 -14.69 -2.00 -5.53
C TYR A 319 -14.80 -0.98 -6.67
N ASP A 320 -16.02 -0.50 -6.94
CA ASP A 320 -16.26 0.48 -8.00
C ASP A 320 -15.88 1.91 -7.57
N GLY A 321 -15.38 2.70 -8.51
CA GLY A 321 -15.06 4.12 -8.34
C GLY A 321 -13.73 4.45 -7.68
N GLY A 322 -12.87 3.45 -7.49
CA GLY A 322 -11.46 3.64 -7.21
C GLY A 322 -10.70 4.31 -8.36
N GLN A 323 -9.40 4.49 -8.16
CA GLN A 323 -8.51 5.12 -9.15
C GLN A 323 -7.49 4.16 -9.75
N VAL A 324 -7.21 3.04 -9.06
CA VAL A 324 -6.10 2.15 -9.38
C VAL A 324 -6.60 0.71 -9.49
N TYR A 325 -6.76 0.21 -10.71
CA TYR A 325 -7.21 -1.16 -10.99
C TYR A 325 -6.06 -1.99 -11.60
N SER A 326 -4.97 -2.19 -10.86
CA SER A 326 -3.75 -2.85 -11.37
C SER A 326 -3.39 -4.07 -10.53
N GLY A 327 -2.17 -4.59 -10.68
CA GLY A 327 -1.70 -5.70 -9.87
C GLY A 327 -2.27 -7.05 -10.29
N VAL A 328 -2.18 -8.03 -9.39
CA VAL A 328 -2.55 -9.43 -9.65
C VAL A 328 -4.07 -9.64 -9.74
N ASN A 329 -4.86 -8.76 -9.12
CA ASN A 329 -6.31 -8.92 -8.96
C ASN A 329 -7.16 -8.14 -9.97
N ALA A 330 -6.53 -7.37 -10.87
CA ALA A 330 -7.24 -6.59 -11.89
C ALA A 330 -6.74 -6.90 -13.31
N GLU A 331 -7.68 -7.09 -14.24
CA GLU A 331 -7.43 -7.21 -15.68
C GLU A 331 -8.08 -6.03 -16.41
N ARG A 332 -7.39 -5.41 -17.38
CA ARG A 332 -7.86 -4.18 -18.05
C ARG A 332 -8.09 -4.34 -19.54
N TRP A 333 -7.42 -5.30 -20.17
CA TRP A 333 -7.30 -5.34 -21.61
C TRP A 333 -8.17 -6.42 -22.24
N SER A 334 -8.11 -7.63 -21.69
CA SER A 334 -8.87 -8.74 -22.23
C SER A 334 -9.01 -9.89 -21.25
N ILE A 335 -10.24 -10.41 -21.11
CA ILE A 335 -10.51 -11.64 -20.36
C ILE A 335 -9.77 -12.86 -20.95
N GLN A 336 -9.40 -12.82 -22.24
CA GLN A 336 -8.62 -13.91 -22.85
C GLN A 336 -7.18 -13.95 -22.31
N ASN A 337 -6.69 -12.85 -21.73
CA ASN A 337 -5.36 -12.74 -21.11
C ASN A 337 -5.43 -12.55 -19.59
N ILE A 338 -6.54 -12.94 -18.97
CA ILE A 338 -6.77 -12.79 -17.54
C ILE A 338 -5.61 -13.37 -16.70
N LYS A 339 -5.15 -12.61 -15.71
CA LYS A 339 -3.93 -12.94 -14.97
C LYS A 339 -4.06 -14.18 -14.08
N TRP A 340 -5.28 -14.47 -13.64
CA TRP A 340 -5.62 -15.59 -12.74
C TRP A 340 -6.22 -16.81 -13.47
N LYS A 341 -5.77 -17.09 -14.70
CA LYS A 341 -6.23 -18.26 -15.50
C LYS A 341 -6.19 -19.58 -14.72
N HIS A 342 -5.13 -19.82 -13.94
CA HIS A 342 -4.93 -21.04 -13.16
C HIS A 342 -5.82 -21.15 -11.91
N TRP A 343 -6.59 -20.10 -11.61
CA TRP A 343 -7.58 -20.08 -10.55
C TRP A 343 -9.02 -20.19 -11.05
N LEU A 344 -9.27 -20.03 -12.36
CA LEU A 344 -10.62 -20.04 -12.91
C LEU A 344 -11.35 -21.34 -12.55
N THR A 345 -12.62 -21.18 -12.17
CA THR A 345 -13.52 -22.32 -11.91
C THR A 345 -13.82 -23.06 -13.21
N ASP A 346 -14.10 -22.30 -14.27
CA ASP A 346 -14.31 -22.83 -15.61
C ASP A 346 -13.02 -22.68 -16.45
N PRO A 347 -12.63 -23.68 -17.27
CA PRO A 347 -11.37 -23.63 -18.02
C PRO A 347 -11.32 -22.51 -19.07
N VAL A 348 -12.48 -21.99 -19.48
CA VAL A 348 -12.61 -20.89 -20.43
C VAL A 348 -13.00 -19.61 -19.68
N PRO A 349 -12.23 -18.51 -19.79
CA PRO A 349 -12.60 -17.25 -19.18
C PRO A 349 -13.96 -16.77 -19.66
N ARG A 350 -14.82 -16.40 -18.70
CA ARG A 350 -16.17 -15.91 -18.95
C ARG A 350 -16.34 -14.56 -18.28
N GLU A 351 -16.91 -13.58 -19.00
CA GLU A 351 -17.37 -12.35 -18.37
C GLU A 351 -18.71 -12.61 -17.67
N GLU A 352 -18.75 -12.31 -16.38
CA GLU A 352 -19.99 -12.29 -15.59
C GLU A 352 -20.69 -10.96 -15.85
N LYS A 353 -21.74 -10.96 -16.68
CA LYS A 353 -22.27 -9.72 -17.29
C LYS A 353 -23.04 -8.85 -16.29
N ASN A 354 -22.52 -7.66 -16.03
CA ASN A 354 -23.19 -6.58 -15.31
C ASN A 354 -23.02 -5.23 -16.03
N VAL A 355 -23.70 -4.21 -15.52
CA VAL A 355 -23.49 -2.81 -15.89
C VAL A 355 -23.66 -1.90 -14.68
N LEU A 356 -22.79 -0.91 -14.56
CA LEU A 356 -22.92 0.16 -13.58
C LEU A 356 -23.82 1.27 -14.15
N ARG A 357 -24.97 1.49 -13.51
CA ARG A 357 -25.98 2.48 -13.91
C ARG A 357 -25.83 3.83 -13.24
N ALA A 358 -25.43 3.82 -11.98
CA ALA A 358 -25.15 5.03 -11.22
C ALA A 358 -23.90 4.82 -10.39
N GLN A 359 -23.06 5.85 -10.33
CA GLN A 359 -21.91 5.91 -9.45
C GLN A 359 -21.76 7.35 -8.97
N ASP A 360 -21.88 7.55 -7.66
CA ASP A 360 -21.87 8.87 -7.06
C ASP A 360 -21.11 8.86 -5.74
N TYR A 361 -20.15 9.77 -5.59
CA TYR A 361 -19.42 10.01 -4.35
C TYR A 361 -19.94 11.28 -3.72
N ALA A 362 -21.18 11.20 -3.23
CA ALA A 362 -21.98 12.36 -2.87
C ALA A 362 -21.36 13.21 -1.76
N TRP A 363 -20.77 12.58 -0.74
CA TRP A 363 -20.28 13.25 0.49
C TRP A 363 -21.24 14.33 1.00
N TYR A 364 -22.54 14.01 0.97
CA TYR A 364 -23.60 14.99 1.08
C TYR A 364 -24.24 15.00 2.47
N ASP A 365 -24.25 16.18 3.08
CA ASP A 365 -24.95 16.43 4.35
C ASP A 365 -26.46 16.41 4.14
N LEU A 366 -27.12 15.36 4.65
CA LEU A 366 -28.56 15.13 4.46
C LEU A 366 -29.42 16.19 5.17
N LYS A 367 -28.85 16.98 6.09
CA LYS A 367 -29.54 18.11 6.71
C LYS A 367 -29.87 19.22 5.72
N LYS A 368 -29.16 19.28 4.58
CA LYS A 368 -29.42 20.26 3.50
C LYS A 368 -30.68 19.95 2.71
N GLY A 369 -31.28 18.77 2.90
CA GLY A 369 -32.49 18.31 2.22
C GLY A 369 -32.26 17.03 1.42
N PRO A 370 -33.30 16.54 0.71
CA PRO A 370 -33.21 15.28 -0.04
C PRO A 370 -32.12 15.28 -1.11
N TYR A 371 -31.42 14.17 -1.26
CA TYR A 371 -30.44 13.94 -2.32
C TYR A 371 -30.98 12.94 -3.34
N LYS A 372 -30.91 13.26 -4.63
CA LYS A 372 -31.50 12.45 -5.71
C LYS A 372 -30.44 12.03 -6.72
N VAL A 373 -30.35 10.73 -6.98
CA VAL A 373 -29.49 10.14 -8.01
C VAL A 373 -30.38 9.59 -9.11
N LYS A 374 -30.16 10.03 -10.35
CA LYS A 374 -30.93 9.59 -11.53
C LYS A 374 -30.09 8.67 -12.38
N PHE A 375 -30.71 7.64 -12.93
CA PHE A 375 -30.08 6.72 -13.88
C PHE A 375 -31.09 6.23 -14.92
N ASN A 376 -30.59 5.64 -16.00
CA ASN A 376 -31.44 5.03 -17.02
C ASN A 376 -31.16 3.52 -17.09
N SER A 377 -32.21 2.71 -17.24
CA SER A 377 -32.11 1.30 -17.64
C SER A 377 -32.57 1.12 -19.08
N ASP A 378 -31.95 0.16 -19.77
CA ASP A 378 -32.38 -0.28 -21.11
C ASP A 378 -33.45 -1.39 -21.06
N GLY A 379 -33.79 -1.88 -19.87
CA GLY A 379 -34.82 -2.90 -19.65
C GLY A 379 -34.41 -4.34 -19.98
N ASN A 380 -33.14 -4.61 -20.32
CA ASN A 380 -32.70 -5.94 -20.75
C ASN A 380 -32.08 -6.77 -19.62
N TRP A 381 -31.80 -6.17 -18.47
CA TRP A 381 -31.16 -6.82 -17.33
C TRP A 381 -32.18 -7.57 -16.48
N LYS A 382 -31.71 -8.51 -15.67
CA LYS A 382 -32.59 -9.44 -14.94
C LYS A 382 -32.62 -9.17 -13.44
N ARG A 383 -31.57 -8.59 -12.90
CA ARG A 383 -31.43 -8.30 -11.47
C ARG A 383 -30.73 -6.97 -11.27
N TRP A 384 -30.79 -6.44 -10.06
CA TRP A 384 -30.08 -5.22 -9.70
C TRP A 384 -29.58 -5.26 -8.26
N SER A 385 -28.60 -4.42 -7.97
CA SER A 385 -28.10 -4.17 -6.62
C SER A 385 -27.82 -2.69 -6.43
N LEU A 386 -28.40 -2.11 -5.38
CA LEU A 386 -28.13 -0.78 -4.88
C LEU A 386 -27.24 -0.90 -3.65
N LYS A 387 -26.03 -0.37 -3.74
CA LYS A 387 -25.10 -0.29 -2.62
C LYS A 387 -24.79 1.17 -2.31
N ILE A 388 -24.82 1.51 -1.03
CA ILE A 388 -24.49 2.84 -0.56
C ILE A 388 -23.49 2.77 0.59
N SER A 389 -22.84 3.89 0.87
CA SER A 389 -22.24 4.12 2.18
C SER A 389 -22.77 5.39 2.80
N HIS A 390 -22.85 5.40 4.12
CA HIS A 390 -23.41 6.48 4.92
C HIS A 390 -22.66 6.58 6.26
N SER A 391 -22.75 7.73 6.92
CA SER A 391 -22.19 7.95 8.26
C SER A 391 -23.11 8.82 9.10
N GLY A 392 -22.99 8.73 10.42
CA GLY A 392 -23.78 9.53 11.36
C GLY A 392 -25.25 9.13 11.48
N VAL A 393 -25.70 8.07 10.78
CA VAL A 393 -27.09 7.58 10.76
C VAL A 393 -27.28 6.44 11.77
N ASP A 394 -27.45 6.81 13.03
CA ASP A 394 -27.30 5.94 14.19
C ASP A 394 -28.55 5.13 14.57
N THR A 395 -29.74 5.54 14.13
CA THR A 395 -31.02 4.90 14.46
C THR A 395 -31.86 4.58 13.22
N ASP A 396 -32.80 3.63 13.30
CA ASP A 396 -33.66 3.21 12.17
C ASP A 396 -34.48 4.35 11.57
N ASP A 397 -34.79 5.38 12.37
CA ASP A 397 -35.52 6.58 11.98
C ASP A 397 -34.61 7.74 11.55
N SER A 398 -33.29 7.52 11.39
CA SER A 398 -32.32 8.59 11.04
C SER A 398 -32.09 8.78 9.55
N PHE A 399 -32.45 7.79 8.73
CA PHE A 399 -32.16 7.76 7.30
C PHE A 399 -33.28 7.05 6.54
N GLU A 400 -33.58 7.54 5.34
CA GLU A 400 -34.58 6.96 4.46
C GLU A 400 -34.05 6.85 3.03
N VAL A 401 -34.38 5.75 2.36
CA VAL A 401 -34.05 5.50 0.95
C VAL A 401 -35.33 5.17 0.19
N TYR A 402 -35.49 5.77 -0.97
CA TYR A 402 -36.59 5.52 -1.89
C TYR A 402 -36.03 5.17 -3.27
N LEU A 403 -36.58 4.13 -3.89
CA LEU A 403 -36.30 3.74 -5.27
C LEU A 403 -37.59 3.87 -6.07
N ASP A 404 -37.61 4.75 -7.06
CA ASP A 404 -38.80 5.11 -7.85
C ASP A 404 -40.01 5.47 -6.98
N GLY A 405 -39.75 6.21 -5.89
CA GLY A 405 -40.77 6.63 -4.92
C GLY A 405 -41.21 5.55 -3.93
N LYS A 406 -40.77 4.29 -4.08
CA LYS A 406 -41.02 3.22 -3.10
C LYS A 406 -39.95 3.25 -2.02
N ARG A 407 -40.36 3.37 -0.76
CA ARG A 407 -39.45 3.29 0.39
C ARG A 407 -38.82 1.90 0.47
N LEU A 408 -37.49 1.85 0.59
CA LEU A 408 -36.75 0.63 0.87
C LEU A 408 -36.67 0.40 2.38
N ASN A 409 -36.76 -0.87 2.79
CA ASN A 409 -36.57 -1.23 4.19
C ASN A 409 -35.11 -1.04 4.56
N TRP A 410 -34.85 -0.26 5.60
CA TRP A 410 -33.50 -0.01 6.09
C TRP A 410 -33.47 -0.16 7.60
N THR A 411 -32.37 -0.70 8.11
CA THR A 411 -32.10 -0.85 9.53
C THR A 411 -30.74 -0.22 9.80
N SER A 412 -30.66 0.55 10.87
CA SER A 412 -29.43 1.19 11.26
C SER A 412 -28.40 0.14 11.68
N PRO A 413 -27.13 0.28 11.23
CA PRO A 413 -26.05 -0.53 11.74
C PRO A 413 -25.54 -0.05 13.11
N GLY A 414 -26.17 0.98 13.69
CA GLY A 414 -25.81 1.58 14.97
C GLY A 414 -24.54 2.43 14.92
N GLY A 415 -24.50 3.42 15.82
CA GLY A 415 -23.36 4.32 15.99
C GLY A 415 -23.21 5.34 14.85
N TYR A 416 -22.14 6.13 14.91
CA TYR A 416 -21.93 7.25 13.98
C TYR A 416 -20.87 6.98 12.92
N ASP A 417 -20.21 5.82 12.98
CA ASP A 417 -19.16 5.46 12.04
C ASP A 417 -19.71 5.25 10.62
N ARG A 418 -18.84 5.23 9.61
CA ARG A 418 -19.23 4.92 8.23
C ARG A 418 -19.57 3.44 8.09
N ASP A 419 -20.69 3.18 7.42
CA ASP A 419 -21.17 1.84 7.13
C ASP A 419 -21.67 1.74 5.69
N PHE A 420 -22.02 0.52 5.28
CA PHE A 420 -22.52 0.18 3.96
C PHE A 420 -23.88 -0.47 4.07
N SER A 421 -24.77 -0.17 3.13
CA SER A 421 -26.08 -0.83 3.02
C SER A 421 -26.32 -1.25 1.59
N GLU A 422 -26.97 -2.38 1.43
CA GLU A 422 -27.16 -3.05 0.14
C GLU A 422 -28.59 -3.55 0.03
N TRP A 423 -29.17 -3.38 -1.15
CA TRP A 423 -30.48 -3.89 -1.53
C TRP A 423 -30.37 -4.53 -2.89
N ASP A 424 -30.95 -5.72 -3.02
CA ASP A 424 -30.98 -6.46 -4.27
C ASP A 424 -32.42 -6.64 -4.75
N GLY A 425 -32.58 -6.76 -6.06
CA GLY A 425 -33.85 -7.14 -6.67
C GLY A 425 -33.66 -8.18 -7.76
N ASP A 426 -34.57 -9.18 -7.75
CA ASP A 426 -34.57 -10.30 -8.69
C ASP A 426 -35.34 -10.02 -9.99
N GLU A 427 -35.92 -8.83 -10.10
CA GLU A 427 -36.60 -8.33 -11.29
C GLU A 427 -35.89 -7.06 -11.77
N GLY A 428 -35.36 -7.10 -13.00
CA GLY A 428 -34.68 -5.98 -13.63
C GLY A 428 -35.60 -4.77 -13.82
N PHE A 429 -34.99 -3.60 -13.99
CA PHE A 429 -35.74 -2.36 -14.20
C PHE A 429 -36.45 -2.36 -15.56
N GLY A 430 -37.55 -1.61 -15.67
CA GLY A 430 -38.13 -1.28 -16.97
C GLY A 430 -37.20 -0.36 -17.77
N ALA A 431 -37.38 -0.31 -19.10
CA ALA A 431 -36.63 0.65 -19.90
C ALA A 431 -37.08 2.09 -19.58
N GLY A 432 -36.12 2.98 -19.32
CA GLY A 432 -36.41 4.39 -19.05
C GLY A 432 -35.61 4.98 -17.90
N ALA A 433 -36.11 6.10 -17.39
CA ALA A 433 -35.51 6.85 -16.30
C ALA A 433 -35.98 6.37 -14.93
N HIS A 434 -35.04 6.25 -14.02
CA HIS A 434 -35.23 5.82 -12.63
C HIS A 434 -34.57 6.82 -11.69
N GLU A 435 -35.06 6.87 -10.45
CA GLU A 435 -34.55 7.79 -9.43
C GLU A 435 -34.40 7.09 -8.08
N ILE A 436 -33.26 7.34 -7.44
CA ILE A 436 -33.00 6.99 -6.04
C ILE A 436 -33.02 8.29 -5.25
N GLU A 437 -33.79 8.32 -4.17
CA GLU A 437 -33.87 9.47 -3.28
C GLU A 437 -33.46 9.09 -1.86
N PHE A 438 -32.57 9.89 -1.28
CA PHE A 438 -32.06 9.74 0.07
C PHE A 438 -32.51 10.92 0.92
N ARG A 439 -32.98 10.64 2.14
CA ARG A 439 -33.43 11.66 3.08
C ARG A 439 -32.86 11.41 4.45
N GLN A 440 -32.67 12.50 5.19
CA GLN A 440 -32.60 12.42 6.64
C GLN A 440 -33.99 12.06 7.19
N GLY A 441 -34.02 11.31 8.29
CA GLY A 441 -35.27 11.01 8.95
C GLY A 441 -35.89 12.25 9.61
N ALA A 442 -37.20 12.41 9.44
CA ALA A 442 -37.95 13.64 9.75
C ALA A 442 -37.81 14.13 11.21
N LYS A 443 -37.59 13.22 12.16
CA LYS A 443 -37.37 13.56 13.58
C LYS A 443 -36.12 14.43 13.78
N TYR A 444 -35.15 14.33 12.88
CA TYR A 444 -33.84 14.95 13.02
C TYR A 444 -33.71 16.31 12.29
N ASP A 445 -34.76 16.78 11.59
CA ASP A 445 -34.74 18.05 10.84
C ASP A 445 -34.34 19.24 11.71
N ASN A 446 -34.74 19.22 12.99
CA ASN A 446 -34.49 20.27 13.96
C ASN A 446 -33.35 19.96 14.93
N GLU A 447 -32.58 18.89 14.71
CA GLU A 447 -31.53 18.52 15.64
C GLU A 447 -30.36 19.54 15.60
N PRO A 448 -29.88 20.02 16.77
CA PRO A 448 -28.70 20.86 16.86
C PRO A 448 -27.48 20.18 16.24
N VAL A 449 -26.58 20.99 15.67
CA VAL A 449 -25.28 20.50 15.21
C VAL A 449 -24.44 20.18 16.44
N ASP A 450 -24.01 18.93 16.54
CA ASP A 450 -23.05 18.48 17.54
C ASP A 450 -21.69 18.29 16.85
N PRO A 451 -20.70 19.15 17.13
CA PRO A 451 -19.39 19.07 16.49
C PRO A 451 -18.55 17.87 16.97
N SER A 452 -18.99 17.16 18.02
CA SER A 452 -18.27 15.99 18.55
C SER A 452 -18.56 14.69 17.81
N ARG A 453 -19.54 14.68 16.90
CA ARG A 453 -19.92 13.50 16.11
C ARG A 453 -19.94 13.79 14.61
N PRO A 454 -19.75 12.76 13.76
CA PRO A 454 -19.93 12.87 12.32
C PRO A 454 -21.31 13.41 11.96
N ILE A 455 -21.36 14.20 10.89
CA ILE A 455 -22.62 14.63 10.27
C ILE A 455 -23.36 13.43 9.67
N ARG A 456 -24.70 13.55 9.56
CA ARG A 456 -25.51 12.59 8.81
C ARG A 456 -25.25 12.75 7.32
N GLN A 457 -24.45 11.85 6.78
CA GLN A 457 -23.90 11.98 5.44
C GLN A 457 -24.27 10.78 4.58
N LEU A 458 -24.74 11.06 3.37
CA LEU A 458 -24.66 10.09 2.28
C LEU A 458 -23.26 10.18 1.69
N CYS A 459 -22.49 9.11 1.80
CA CYS A 459 -21.08 9.10 1.41
C CYS A 459 -20.89 8.65 -0.04
N SER A 460 -21.54 7.55 -0.45
CA SER A 460 -21.46 7.05 -1.83
C SER A 460 -22.70 6.24 -2.24
N VAL A 461 -22.92 6.14 -3.55
CA VAL A 461 -24.01 5.37 -4.18
C VAL A 461 -23.47 4.63 -5.41
N THR A 462 -23.79 3.36 -5.53
CA THR A 462 -23.59 2.55 -6.73
C THR A 462 -24.84 1.75 -7.04
N MET A 463 -25.32 1.82 -8.27
CA MET A 463 -26.44 1.00 -8.77
C MET A 463 -25.95 0.13 -9.91
N HIS A 464 -25.98 -1.19 -9.72
CA HIS A 464 -25.65 -2.17 -10.75
C HIS A 464 -26.91 -2.89 -11.25
N GLU A 465 -26.90 -3.23 -12.53
CA GLU A 465 -27.80 -4.23 -13.10
C GLU A 465 -27.00 -5.45 -13.57
N PHE A 466 -27.59 -6.65 -13.43
CA PHE A 466 -26.95 -7.93 -13.71
C PHE A 466 -27.83 -8.80 -14.63
N MET A 467 -27.17 -9.64 -15.42
CA MET A 467 -27.87 -10.72 -16.14
C MET A 467 -28.33 -11.81 -15.16
N GLY A 468 -29.08 -12.80 -15.66
CA GLY A 468 -29.49 -13.97 -14.87
C GLY A 468 -28.30 -14.84 -14.45
N GLU A 469 -28.55 -15.83 -13.58
CA GLU A 469 -27.53 -16.76 -13.05
C GLU A 469 -26.73 -17.48 -14.14
N ASP A 470 -27.33 -17.70 -15.31
CA ASP A 470 -26.65 -18.29 -16.47
C ASP A 470 -25.49 -17.43 -17.01
N GLN A 471 -25.52 -16.12 -16.76
CA GLN A 471 -24.57 -15.14 -17.30
C GLN A 471 -23.90 -14.26 -16.24
N TYR A 472 -24.37 -14.29 -15.00
CA TYR A 472 -23.72 -13.66 -13.85
C TYR A 472 -23.97 -14.50 -12.60
N ARG A 473 -22.94 -15.08 -11.99
CA ARG A 473 -23.10 -15.91 -10.77
C ARG A 473 -22.79 -15.11 -9.52
N PHE A 474 -23.74 -15.00 -8.58
CA PHE A 474 -23.51 -14.40 -7.26
C PHE A 474 -22.75 -15.32 -6.29
N ASP A 475 -22.43 -16.55 -6.71
CA ASP A 475 -21.63 -17.48 -5.93
C ASP A 475 -20.18 -17.00 -5.75
N ASN A 476 -19.85 -16.67 -4.50
CA ASN A 476 -18.53 -16.23 -4.07
C ASN A 476 -17.42 -17.29 -4.17
N SER A 477 -17.78 -18.56 -4.37
CA SER A 477 -16.82 -19.64 -4.62
C SER A 477 -16.37 -19.72 -6.08
N VAL A 478 -17.09 -19.04 -6.98
CA VAL A 478 -16.76 -19.00 -8.41
C VAL A 478 -15.68 -17.96 -8.67
N ILE A 479 -14.61 -18.39 -9.34
CA ILE A 479 -13.54 -17.54 -9.84
C ILE A 479 -13.71 -17.38 -11.35
N SER A 480 -13.95 -16.14 -11.79
CA SER A 480 -14.31 -15.78 -13.17
C SER A 480 -13.78 -14.38 -13.51
N ALA A 481 -14.37 -13.72 -14.52
CA ALA A 481 -14.09 -12.32 -14.84
C ALA A 481 -15.32 -11.45 -14.52
N TYR A 482 -15.35 -10.88 -13.31
CA TYR A 482 -16.40 -10.01 -12.85
C TYR A 482 -16.06 -8.56 -13.19
N PRO A 483 -16.91 -7.79 -13.89
CA PRO A 483 -16.61 -6.42 -14.17
C PRO A 483 -16.65 -5.52 -12.92
N THR A 484 -15.78 -4.52 -12.91
CA THR A 484 -15.71 -3.42 -11.95
C THR A 484 -15.27 -2.16 -12.67
N TYR A 485 -15.70 -1.00 -12.20
CA TYR A 485 -15.61 0.25 -12.94
C TYR A 485 -14.85 1.30 -12.12
N ASP A 486 -13.93 2.02 -12.76
CA ASP A 486 -13.20 3.08 -12.08
C ASP A 486 -14.01 4.38 -11.92
N ILE A 487 -13.43 5.40 -11.28
CA ILE A 487 -14.08 6.70 -11.08
C ILE A 487 -14.53 7.40 -12.38
N ARG A 488 -14.00 6.99 -13.54
CA ARG A 488 -14.36 7.51 -14.87
C ARG A 488 -15.31 6.57 -15.61
N GLY A 489 -15.84 5.53 -14.95
CA GLY A 489 -16.72 4.52 -15.54
C GLY A 489 -15.99 3.54 -16.46
N ARG A 490 -14.65 3.46 -16.44
CA ARG A 490 -13.90 2.53 -17.28
C ARG A 490 -13.96 1.13 -16.68
N LYS A 491 -14.42 0.18 -17.48
CA LYS A 491 -14.54 -1.23 -17.10
C LYS A 491 -13.17 -1.91 -17.00
N THR A 492 -12.98 -2.65 -15.92
CA THR A 492 -11.92 -3.63 -15.69
C THR A 492 -12.55 -4.90 -15.14
N TRP A 493 -11.78 -5.97 -14.94
CA TRP A 493 -12.27 -7.22 -14.36
C TRP A 493 -11.53 -7.56 -13.08
N ARG A 494 -12.24 -8.21 -12.17
CA ARG A 494 -11.77 -8.82 -10.93
C ARG A 494 -12.18 -10.29 -10.87
N SER A 495 -11.63 -11.03 -9.92
CA SER A 495 -11.65 -12.50 -9.94
C SER A 495 -12.91 -13.16 -9.37
N ASN A 496 -13.63 -12.50 -8.49
CA ASN A 496 -14.75 -13.05 -7.71
C ASN A 496 -15.90 -12.04 -7.62
N HIS A 497 -17.08 -12.45 -7.11
CA HIS A 497 -18.24 -11.55 -6.98
C HIS A 497 -18.16 -10.56 -5.81
N GLU A 498 -18.00 -10.99 -4.57
CA GLU A 498 -17.82 -10.11 -3.40
C GLU A 498 -16.83 -10.70 -2.37
N TYR A 499 -16.16 -11.82 -2.71
CA TYR A 499 -15.22 -12.54 -1.87
C TYR A 499 -13.79 -12.00 -1.97
N CYS A 500 -13.60 -10.75 -1.57
CA CYS A 500 -12.27 -10.18 -1.34
C CYS A 500 -12.36 -8.95 -0.46
N LEU A 501 -11.46 -8.80 0.50
CA LEU A 501 -11.30 -7.57 1.28
C LEU A 501 -11.03 -6.33 0.40
N MET A 502 -10.40 -6.52 -0.76
CA MET A 502 -10.16 -5.43 -1.73
C MET A 502 -11.45 -5.00 -2.47
N ARG A 503 -12.52 -5.79 -2.36
CA ARG A 503 -13.85 -5.54 -2.97
C ARG A 503 -14.86 -5.12 -1.92
N ASN A 504 -15.00 -5.92 -0.88
CA ASN A 504 -16.02 -5.79 0.13
C ASN A 504 -15.38 -5.74 1.50
N MET A 505 -15.41 -4.57 2.12
CA MET A 505 -14.87 -4.33 3.45
C MET A 505 -15.73 -4.94 4.57
N ALA A 506 -16.79 -5.70 4.27
CA ALA A 506 -17.41 -6.61 5.23
C ALA A 506 -16.71 -7.99 5.26
N SER A 507 -15.94 -8.34 4.22
CA SER A 507 -15.15 -9.58 4.18
C SER A 507 -13.85 -9.40 4.94
N THR A 508 -13.50 -10.35 5.80
CA THR A 508 -12.21 -10.36 6.51
C THR A 508 -11.10 -11.08 5.75
N GLN A 509 -11.38 -11.55 4.53
CA GLN A 509 -10.51 -12.46 3.78
C GLN A 509 -10.08 -11.87 2.44
N PHE A 510 -8.80 -12.04 2.09
CA PHE A 510 -8.34 -11.87 0.72
C PHE A 510 -8.83 -13.02 -0.16
N CYS A 511 -9.19 -12.73 -1.41
CA CYS A 511 -9.46 -13.77 -2.40
C CYS A 511 -8.21 -14.61 -2.68
N SER A 512 -8.37 -15.79 -3.29
CA SER A 512 -7.26 -16.70 -3.60
C SER A 512 -6.15 -16.03 -4.43
N ILE A 513 -6.52 -15.12 -5.35
CA ILE A 513 -5.58 -14.40 -6.21
C ILE A 513 -4.73 -13.43 -5.38
N CYS A 514 -5.36 -12.66 -4.49
CA CYS A 514 -4.67 -11.75 -3.58
C CYS A 514 -3.79 -12.52 -2.58
N LYS A 515 -4.25 -13.68 -2.08
CA LYS A 515 -3.45 -14.54 -1.18
C LYS A 515 -2.20 -15.09 -1.88
N GLU A 516 -2.32 -15.59 -3.11
CA GLU A 516 -1.17 -16.04 -3.89
C GLU A 516 -0.20 -14.88 -4.15
N GLY A 517 -0.72 -13.70 -4.49
CA GLY A 517 0.07 -12.48 -4.62
C GLY A 517 0.81 -12.12 -3.32
N LEU A 518 0.14 -12.25 -2.17
CA LEU A 518 0.73 -12.01 -0.86
C LEU A 518 1.91 -12.95 -0.60
N TRP A 519 1.74 -14.26 -0.84
CA TRP A 519 2.83 -15.23 -0.72
C TRP A 519 4.04 -14.85 -1.56
N HIS A 520 3.85 -14.49 -2.83
CA HIS A 520 4.93 -14.06 -3.71
C HIS A 520 5.63 -12.76 -3.28
N ARG A 521 4.94 -11.88 -2.57
CA ARG A 521 5.53 -10.62 -2.08
C ARG A 521 6.29 -10.83 -0.77
N LEU A 522 5.72 -11.61 0.15
CA LEU A 522 6.38 -11.97 1.40
C LEU A 522 7.64 -12.80 1.14
N LEU A 523 7.55 -13.86 0.34
CA LEU A 523 8.70 -14.71 -0.02
C LEU A 523 9.66 -14.03 -1.02
N GLY A 524 9.25 -12.91 -1.62
CA GLY A 524 10.16 -12.03 -2.37
C GLY A 524 11.06 -11.19 -1.46
N LYS A 525 10.69 -11.02 -0.18
CA LYS A 525 11.45 -10.28 0.84
C LYS A 525 12.09 -11.18 1.89
N ALA A 526 11.62 -12.42 2.04
CA ALA A 526 12.10 -13.39 3.02
C ALA A 526 12.36 -14.76 2.38
N SER A 527 13.33 -15.48 2.94
CA SER A 527 13.67 -16.86 2.62
C SER A 527 12.92 -17.83 3.56
N LEU A 528 12.57 -19.00 3.05
CA LEU A 528 12.01 -20.10 3.86
C LEU A 528 13.01 -20.69 4.86
N LEU A 529 14.31 -20.50 4.61
CA LEU A 529 15.42 -20.92 5.45
C LEU A 529 16.00 -19.71 6.17
N ASP A 530 15.99 -19.73 7.51
CA ASP A 530 16.60 -18.72 8.37
C ASP A 530 18.12 -18.93 8.45
N GLU A 531 18.54 -20.12 8.86
CA GLU A 531 19.95 -20.45 9.03
C GLU A 531 20.20 -21.97 8.97
N ILE A 532 21.46 -22.33 8.74
CA ILE A 532 21.96 -23.70 8.95
C ILE A 532 23.03 -23.62 10.03
N ASN A 533 22.78 -24.31 11.13
CA ASN A 533 23.71 -24.43 12.23
C ASN A 533 24.45 -25.76 12.13
N VAL A 534 25.75 -25.72 12.41
CA VAL A 534 26.61 -26.89 12.43
C VAL A 534 27.29 -26.89 13.80
N ASP A 535 26.82 -27.75 14.68
CA ASP A 535 27.33 -27.90 16.04
C ASP A 535 28.31 -29.08 16.10
N CYS A 536 29.55 -28.79 16.47
CA CYS A 536 30.61 -29.79 16.54
C CYS A 536 30.54 -30.53 17.88
N GLN A 537 30.43 -31.85 17.83
CA GLN A 537 30.39 -32.70 19.01
C GLN A 537 31.80 -33.21 19.33
N THR A 538 32.18 -33.20 20.60
CA THR A 538 33.47 -33.71 21.09
C THR A 538 33.29 -34.97 21.92
N ASP A 539 34.32 -35.80 21.97
CA ASP A 539 34.33 -36.96 22.87
C ASP A 539 34.68 -36.51 24.30
N ASP A 540 33.88 -36.91 25.29
CA ASP A 540 34.02 -36.58 26.73
C ASP A 540 35.40 -36.92 27.33
N ILE A 541 36.20 -37.75 26.65
CA ILE A 541 37.48 -38.27 27.14
C ILE A 541 38.67 -37.42 26.65
N ASN A 542 38.52 -36.64 25.57
CA ASN A 542 39.51 -35.71 25.05
C ASN A 542 38.80 -34.49 24.46
N SER A 543 38.67 -33.41 25.24
CA SER A 543 37.90 -32.19 24.89
C SER A 543 38.34 -31.47 23.59
N ASN A 544 39.35 -31.97 22.88
CA ASN A 544 39.92 -31.37 21.68
C ASN A 544 39.70 -32.20 20.40
N SER A 545 39.11 -33.40 20.46
CA SER A 545 38.81 -34.21 19.27
C SER A 545 37.32 -34.22 18.95
N ILE A 546 36.96 -33.65 17.80
CA ILE A 546 35.61 -33.65 17.26
C ILE A 546 35.27 -35.06 16.77
N SER A 547 34.14 -35.61 17.24
CA SER A 547 33.67 -36.97 16.95
C SER A 547 32.55 -37.01 15.93
N SER A 548 31.75 -35.94 15.83
CA SER A 548 30.64 -35.81 14.87
C SER A 548 30.16 -34.36 14.75
N PHE A 549 29.21 -34.12 13.85
CA PHE A 549 28.55 -32.83 13.65
C PHE A 549 27.04 -33.01 13.70
N ASP A 550 26.36 -32.20 14.50
CA ASP A 550 24.91 -32.05 14.44
C ASP A 550 24.60 -30.85 13.56
N VAL A 551 23.81 -31.07 12.51
CA VAL A 551 23.45 -30.03 11.55
C VAL A 551 21.95 -29.78 11.65
N GLU A 552 21.57 -28.53 11.87
CA GLU A 552 20.17 -28.12 11.97
C GLU A 552 19.87 -27.02 10.95
N ALA A 553 18.88 -27.27 10.09
CA ALA A 553 18.28 -26.25 9.24
C ALA A 553 17.09 -25.60 9.97
N LYS A 554 17.21 -24.32 10.31
CA LYS A 554 16.11 -23.55 10.90
C LYS A 554 15.24 -22.97 9.80
N LEU A 555 14.03 -23.50 9.68
CA LEU A 555 13.04 -23.06 8.70
C LEU A 555 12.03 -22.10 9.32
N VAL A 556 11.44 -21.23 8.49
CA VAL A 556 10.25 -20.47 8.86
C VAL A 556 9.13 -21.47 9.21
N PRO A 557 8.47 -21.35 10.39
CA PRO A 557 7.55 -22.37 10.91
C PRO A 557 6.21 -22.41 10.17
N LEU A 558 6.25 -22.94 8.93
CA LEU A 558 5.12 -23.15 8.02
C LEU A 558 4.84 -24.65 7.85
N GLY A 559 3.70 -24.99 7.22
CA GLY A 559 3.29 -26.39 7.00
C GLY A 559 3.27 -27.21 8.29
N GLN A 560 3.98 -28.34 8.28
CA GLN A 560 4.10 -29.21 9.45
C GLN A 560 4.80 -28.57 10.66
N PHE A 561 5.54 -27.47 10.46
CA PHE A 561 6.29 -26.79 11.53
C PHE A 561 5.53 -25.63 12.18
N ARG A 562 4.28 -25.35 11.76
CA ARG A 562 3.45 -24.35 12.46
C ARG A 562 3.24 -24.77 13.92
N GLU A 563 3.59 -23.87 14.84
CA GLU A 563 3.53 -24.09 16.29
C GLU A 563 2.12 -24.42 16.78
N ASN A 564 1.11 -23.70 16.29
CA ASN A 564 -0.29 -23.97 16.59
C ASN A 564 -0.91 -24.87 15.51
N PRO A 565 -1.28 -26.12 15.82
CA PRO A 565 -1.87 -27.04 14.84
C PRO A 565 -3.19 -26.54 14.24
N SER A 566 -3.95 -25.70 14.97
CA SER A 566 -5.20 -25.11 14.45
C SER A 566 -4.99 -24.09 13.33
N ASN A 567 -3.76 -23.58 13.17
CA ASN A 567 -3.38 -22.68 12.08
C ASN A 567 -2.81 -23.43 10.86
N ARG A 568 -2.77 -24.77 10.86
CA ARG A 568 -2.27 -25.56 9.74
C ARG A 568 -3.27 -25.54 8.60
N VAL A 569 -2.78 -25.20 7.41
CA VAL A 569 -3.57 -25.28 6.17
C VAL A 569 -3.47 -26.71 5.64
N GLY A 570 -4.59 -27.30 5.22
CA GLY A 570 -4.59 -28.65 4.66
C GLY A 570 -3.73 -28.72 3.38
N ASN A 571 -2.95 -29.79 3.21
CA ASN A 571 -2.00 -30.00 2.10
C ASN A 571 -0.84 -28.98 2.04
N GLU A 572 -0.54 -28.33 3.15
CA GLU A 572 0.63 -27.49 3.31
C GLU A 572 1.81 -28.31 3.89
N ALA A 573 2.96 -28.34 3.20
CA ALA A 573 4.10 -29.13 3.65
C ALA A 573 5.44 -28.62 3.11
N TYR A 574 6.51 -28.82 3.88
CA TYR A 574 7.89 -28.76 3.37
C TYR A 574 8.36 -30.14 2.92
N THR A 575 9.06 -30.17 1.79
CA THR A 575 9.93 -31.29 1.37
C THR A 575 11.39 -30.87 1.55
N ILE A 576 12.19 -31.69 2.22
CA ILE A 576 13.60 -31.39 2.54
C ILE A 576 14.52 -32.46 1.96
N ARG A 577 15.63 -32.02 1.37
CA ARG A 577 16.66 -32.87 0.75
C ARG A 577 18.06 -32.37 1.11
N TRP A 578 18.96 -33.30 1.38
CA TRP A 578 20.38 -33.03 1.67
C TRP A 578 21.28 -33.64 0.60
N PHE A 579 22.31 -32.91 0.21
CA PHE A 579 23.30 -33.38 -0.77
C PHE A 579 24.69 -33.21 -0.20
N ARG A 580 25.55 -34.20 -0.41
CA ARG A 580 26.96 -34.17 -0.05
C ARG A 580 27.79 -34.31 -1.32
N ASN A 581 28.65 -33.32 -1.60
CA ASN A 581 29.46 -33.25 -2.81
C ASN A 581 28.65 -33.50 -4.10
N GLY A 582 27.40 -33.00 -4.12
CA GLY A 582 26.46 -33.18 -5.23
C GLY A 582 25.66 -34.49 -5.24
N ALA A 583 25.99 -35.47 -4.39
CA ALA A 583 25.23 -36.71 -4.25
C ALA A 583 24.10 -36.57 -3.23
N HIS A 584 22.89 -36.97 -3.61
CA HIS A 584 21.72 -36.98 -2.71
C HIS A 584 21.91 -37.98 -1.57
N GLN A 585 21.58 -37.59 -0.34
CA GLN A 585 21.63 -38.41 0.87
C GLN A 585 20.20 -38.74 1.31
N ALA A 586 19.63 -39.79 0.72
CA ALA A 586 18.21 -40.15 0.88
C ALA A 586 17.84 -40.54 2.33
N GLU A 587 18.81 -41.01 3.11
CA GLU A 587 18.65 -41.31 4.53
C GLU A 587 18.28 -40.10 5.40
N PHE A 588 18.49 -38.88 4.89
CA PHE A 588 18.21 -37.62 5.58
C PHE A 588 16.98 -36.89 5.03
N ASP A 589 16.24 -37.52 4.13
CA ASP A 589 15.04 -36.92 3.53
C ASP A 589 14.03 -36.49 4.59
N ASP A 590 13.52 -35.27 4.44
CA ASP A 590 12.49 -34.67 5.31
C ASP A 590 12.91 -34.45 6.78
N GLN A 591 14.21 -34.54 7.07
CA GLN A 591 14.80 -34.22 8.37
C GLN A 591 15.37 -32.80 8.40
N VAL A 592 14.94 -32.00 9.38
CA VAL A 592 15.50 -30.65 9.65
C VAL A 592 16.80 -30.71 10.46
N LYS A 593 17.03 -31.82 11.17
CA LYS A 593 18.23 -32.08 11.96
C LYS A 593 18.85 -33.38 11.49
N ILE A 594 20.13 -33.36 11.16
CA ILE A 594 20.87 -34.54 10.73
C ILE A 594 22.14 -34.70 11.58
N HIS A 595 22.53 -35.95 11.79
CA HIS A 595 23.78 -36.28 12.47
C HIS A 595 24.79 -36.77 11.45
N VAL A 596 25.94 -36.11 11.38
CA VAL A 596 26.97 -36.37 10.38
C VAL A 596 28.24 -36.84 11.10
N PRO A 597 28.70 -38.09 10.86
CA PRO A 597 29.96 -38.57 11.43
C PRO A 597 31.14 -37.79 10.84
N VAL A 598 32.29 -37.86 11.48
CA VAL A 598 33.52 -37.19 10.99
C VAL A 598 33.93 -37.63 9.58
N SER A 599 33.66 -38.88 9.19
CA SER A 599 33.85 -39.34 7.80
C SER A 599 32.92 -38.66 6.78
N GLY A 600 31.94 -37.90 7.27
CA GLY A 600 30.92 -37.12 6.59
C GLY A 600 31.35 -35.70 6.17
N GLU A 601 32.57 -35.26 6.48
CA GLU A 601 33.08 -33.94 6.08
C GLU A 601 32.99 -33.69 4.57
N GLY A 602 32.81 -32.43 4.18
CA GLY A 602 32.73 -32.04 2.77
C GLY A 602 31.85 -30.83 2.51
N ILE A 603 31.52 -30.63 1.24
CA ILE A 603 30.58 -29.60 0.80
C ILE A 603 29.18 -30.19 0.88
N TRP A 604 28.32 -29.53 1.62
CA TRP A 604 26.93 -29.91 1.82
C TRP A 604 26.01 -28.87 1.19
N GLU A 605 24.87 -29.34 0.68
CA GLU A 605 23.81 -28.50 0.17
C GLU A 605 22.48 -28.96 0.77
N PHE A 606 21.79 -28.01 1.41
CA PHE A 606 20.42 -28.17 1.87
C PHE A 606 19.47 -27.62 0.81
N LYS A 607 18.40 -28.33 0.51
CA LYS A 607 17.29 -27.87 -0.33
C LYS A 607 15.97 -28.12 0.37
N THR A 608 15.09 -27.12 0.31
CA THR A 608 13.71 -27.24 0.78
C THR A 608 12.76 -26.63 -0.24
N GLU A 609 11.59 -27.26 -0.37
CA GLU A 609 10.46 -26.77 -1.16
C GLU A 609 9.22 -26.75 -0.29
N PHE A 610 8.57 -25.60 -0.22
CA PHE A 610 7.33 -25.39 0.50
C PHE A 610 6.15 -25.53 -0.47
N GLN A 611 5.15 -26.33 -0.11
CA GLN A 611 3.92 -26.50 -0.86
C GLN A 611 2.75 -25.95 -0.04
N THR A 612 1.84 -25.23 -0.70
CA THR A 612 0.59 -24.73 -0.10
C THR A 612 -0.51 -24.68 -1.16
N PRO A 613 -1.78 -25.00 -0.82
CA PRO A 613 -2.89 -24.84 -1.75
C PRO A 613 -3.18 -23.37 -2.11
N GLU A 614 -2.63 -22.42 -1.36
CA GLU A 614 -2.80 -20.98 -1.61
C GLU A 614 -1.88 -20.44 -2.73
N VAL A 615 -0.95 -21.25 -3.22
CA VAL A 615 -0.07 -20.92 -4.37
C VAL A 615 -0.16 -22.04 -5.38
N ARG A 616 -0.76 -21.75 -6.53
CA ARG A 616 -0.89 -22.67 -7.67
C ARG A 616 0.16 -22.41 -8.75
N LYS A 617 0.78 -21.23 -8.76
CA LYS A 617 1.78 -20.84 -9.75
C LYS A 617 2.92 -20.05 -9.12
N ASP A 618 4.13 -20.62 -9.07
CA ASP A 618 5.36 -19.97 -8.60
C ASP A 618 6.40 -19.87 -9.72
N PRO A 619 6.32 -18.86 -10.61
CA PRO A 619 7.21 -18.76 -11.76
C PRO A 619 8.64 -18.33 -11.38
N ARG A 620 8.84 -17.83 -10.16
CA ARG A 620 10.14 -17.32 -9.67
C ARG A 620 10.85 -18.29 -8.73
N GLY A 621 10.23 -19.42 -8.40
CA GLY A 621 10.79 -20.41 -7.47
C GLY A 621 10.91 -19.88 -6.04
N LEU A 622 10.07 -18.93 -5.62
CA LEU A 622 10.10 -18.32 -4.29
C LEU A 622 9.72 -19.28 -3.18
N LEU A 623 9.00 -20.36 -3.51
CA LEU A 623 8.64 -21.41 -2.55
C LEU A 623 9.79 -22.43 -2.37
N LYS A 624 10.99 -22.13 -2.87
CA LYS A 624 12.18 -22.97 -2.73
C LYS A 624 13.29 -22.20 -2.05
N ALA A 625 14.03 -22.88 -1.17
CA ALA A 625 15.24 -22.33 -0.58
C ALA A 625 16.36 -23.37 -0.64
N SER A 626 17.59 -22.89 -0.82
CA SER A 626 18.77 -23.75 -0.81
C SER A 626 19.97 -23.03 -0.19
N LYS A 627 20.87 -23.81 0.41
CA LYS A 627 22.10 -23.28 0.99
C LYS A 627 23.22 -24.30 0.87
N VAL A 628 24.31 -23.87 0.24
CA VAL A 628 25.58 -24.61 0.23
C VAL A 628 26.42 -24.16 1.42
N PHE A 629 27.00 -25.11 2.15
CA PHE A 629 27.85 -24.88 3.31
C PHE A 629 28.92 -25.98 3.41
N VAL A 630 29.90 -25.79 4.29
CA VAL A 630 31.02 -26.73 4.46
C VAL A 630 30.99 -27.27 5.88
N ILE A 631 31.01 -28.59 6.00
CA ILE A 631 31.22 -29.28 7.27
C ILE A 631 32.68 -29.72 7.32
N SER A 632 33.42 -29.20 8.29
CA SER A 632 34.83 -29.51 8.50
C SER A 632 35.21 -29.24 9.94
N ARG A 633 36.04 -30.12 10.50
CA ARG A 633 36.65 -29.97 11.83
C ARG A 633 37.40 -28.65 12.00
N ASN A 634 37.99 -28.12 10.93
CA ASN A 634 38.71 -26.84 10.93
C ASN A 634 37.81 -25.62 11.16
N ARG A 635 36.48 -25.78 11.11
CA ARG A 635 35.51 -24.70 11.38
C ARG A 635 34.94 -24.72 12.80
N CYS A 636 35.38 -25.67 13.62
CA CYS A 636 34.91 -25.84 15.00
C CYS A 636 35.78 -25.12 16.05
N THR A 637 36.82 -24.41 15.61
CA THR A 637 37.79 -23.70 16.45
C THR A 637 37.58 -22.20 16.45
#